data_AF-A0A9P7RN40-F1
#
_entry.id   AF-A0A9P7RN40-F1
#
_cell.length_a   1.000
_cell.length_b   1.000
_cell.length_c   1.000
_cell.angle_alpha   90.00
_cell.angle_beta   90.00
_cell.angle_gamma   90.00
#
_symmetry.space_group_name_H-M   'P 1'
#
loop_
_entity.id
_entity.type
_entity.pdbx_description
1 polymer ?
#
loop_
_entity_poly.entity_id
_entity_poly.type
_entity_poly.pdbx_seq_one_letter_code
_entity_poly.pdbx_strand_id
1 'polypeptide(L)'
;MNTFQSSKNIHTSSYLNPSVDPSPLGFLLISLGGSRAVSSSPPSPLTDWDGIGIVTRREEIVNIVTTHRQRLCELLWIAREECASWEGFDSCPSDKAWDVLRFSGLGKDGAKRTIKIWSMEGLLSTSSSPRSCRLGVLSSRRVHYFRRGRTLNLYQPQSISTDLCILEDVDFMTNDVPDSDPVHVPASLPGVTCDLLLTAVPVYAPHENLFRLIASQLTSKWLLLSKSPSVNIESFISSLHASDKFSEAYRHQLSENMISSEVHGNQVQRLKVRLLNELQVTTPWEPRISRLGTDQSDALYTGVYFLGRPSSIPATPVGLGYPLEGPPLSTTDYTLKAGSMDPIPPSPFSSNSTGYLTSVRSAGEGDKKWREVFVKSGPGVAAEFSILPTIQKHFSPHLIQQLCGYDGAQGIILYDRFHGQSLSDIRLKLNNTRGAKKEVFQSLVSIELVRSRHVVAAQLSTFSTDPEVQAGQDIHRFYYDRLHSNRRMQEFYGGGDASFLQTGGGKSLALDELMASPVVVNGTEYPSLESQFRRAEAILDPAGRHLHKAPTAFGLGDGHGGNLLVTDMSEERLRFIDYEVAGFHHPILDQAKPLYLDGFFGVLYKDILLPGNNAGKYDIQWKVGETGITIDYAIQFSLIDRALAFIKLECVLRPLLDRLAAEGPDEVEASIELLSAALFTNALLTRNFSKLPADVFYLNCAVGMTLMHDIKLAFRSFFGWDGLYAIANDAEDSKGWVTLHQGGPVLDEESLTMLLEGFLNQTVKEGWLEPETVFLRRFEETLQVHRRFSKDKEEGEGAVIRRIGKARELGMKIAPHTCIRESIFAEPRIDHHFLYESVLEEARKPGPTPKRLVDVGCCMGSDIRKLIFDGFEAENVLGIDLEKGYFDLGVMMYNEYSKSPFEFREADVLSKDFCRFNPGLESGFDFVHSANVIHLFEATRQLQFFRIMAFLAKPGGCIWGRQVGLIEDENTEVYRQPSGKGARFTASEFKSLIVEATGWDEEEIGYQSRMVKYTELRDARKDKGWVLQWSIRVPEDKSRAVRRFHLEDAALAN
;
A
#
# COMPACT_ATOMS: atom_id res chain seq x y z
N MET A 1 44.45 25.86 37.80
CA MET A 1 43.74 27.14 38.03
C MET A 1 43.32 27.69 36.67
N ASN A 2 42.00 27.78 36.48
CA ASN A 2 41.24 28.58 35.50
C ASN A 2 41.49 28.31 34.00
N THR A 3 40.50 28.10 33.12
CA THR A 3 39.03 28.18 33.19
C THR A 3 38.52 27.63 31.86
N PHE A 4 37.83 26.49 31.86
CA PHE A 4 36.75 26.22 30.92
C PHE A 4 35.54 25.89 31.78
N GLN A 5 34.80 26.95 32.11
CA GLN A 5 33.55 26.86 32.86
C GLN A 5 32.51 26.13 32.03
N SER A 6 31.88 25.16 32.70
CA SER A 6 30.59 24.56 32.42
C SER A 6 29.62 25.47 31.66
N SER A 7 29.34 25.15 30.40
CA SER A 7 28.13 25.58 29.73
C SER A 7 27.03 24.53 29.92
N LYS A 8 26.26 24.71 31.00
CA LYS A 8 24.85 24.30 31.19
C LYS A 8 24.50 22.80 31.01
N ASN A 9 24.65 22.03 32.09
CA ASN A 9 23.73 20.93 32.41
C ASN A 9 22.30 21.50 32.56
N ILE A 10 21.43 21.23 31.59
CA ILE A 10 20.01 21.60 31.67
C ILE A 10 19.33 20.63 32.65
N HIS A 11 19.02 21.05 33.88
CA HIS A 11 17.96 20.50 34.74
C HIS A 11 17.80 18.96 34.93
N THR A 12 18.83 18.14 34.66
CA THR A 12 18.69 16.66 34.59
C THR A 12 18.50 15.93 35.92
N SER A 13 18.81 16.56 37.07
CA SER A 13 18.81 15.90 38.39
C SER A 13 17.42 15.60 38.98
N SER A 14 16.34 16.00 38.32
CA SER A 14 14.98 15.93 38.88
C SER A 14 14.07 14.87 38.24
N TYR A 15 14.43 14.34 37.06
CA TYR A 15 13.64 13.33 36.35
C TYR A 15 13.94 11.91 36.78
N LEU A 16 15.20 11.63 37.13
CA LEU A 16 15.63 10.37 37.74
C LEU A 16 15.89 10.59 39.23
N ASN A 17 15.67 9.55 40.04
CA ASN A 17 15.96 9.59 41.47
C ASN A 17 17.49 9.58 41.69
N PRO A 18 18.08 10.67 42.21
CA PRO A 18 19.54 10.76 42.36
C PRO A 18 20.11 9.78 43.38
N SER A 19 19.27 9.18 44.23
CA SER A 19 19.69 8.17 45.22
C SER A 19 19.82 6.77 44.63
N VAL A 20 19.42 6.56 43.37
CA VAL A 20 19.46 5.25 42.70
C VAL A 20 20.43 5.34 41.52
N ASP A 21 21.58 4.66 41.63
CA ASP A 21 22.50 4.50 40.51
C ASP A 21 21.85 3.65 39.40
N PRO A 22 21.77 4.13 38.13
CA PRO A 22 21.28 3.36 37.00
C PRO A 22 22.23 2.25 36.53
N SER A 23 23.53 2.32 36.85
CA SER A 23 24.55 1.39 36.34
C SER A 23 24.28 -0.08 36.72
N PRO A 24 23.88 -0.42 37.96
CA PRO A 24 23.56 -1.80 38.35
C PRO A 24 22.29 -2.36 37.71
N LEU A 25 21.48 -1.52 37.05
CA LEU A 25 20.36 -1.96 36.22
C LEU A 25 20.79 -2.23 34.77
N GLY A 26 22.08 -2.07 34.43
CA GLY A 26 22.61 -2.35 33.10
C GLY A 26 22.37 -1.23 32.07
N PHE A 27 21.89 -0.05 32.47
CA PHE A 27 21.70 1.08 31.55
C PHE A 27 23.05 1.67 31.12
N LEU A 28 23.21 1.81 29.80
CA LEU A 28 24.30 2.54 29.14
C LEU A 28 23.93 4.00 28.88
N LEU A 29 22.63 4.27 28.73
CA LEU A 29 22.07 5.56 28.41
C LEU A 29 20.61 5.61 28.87
N ILE A 30 20.18 6.73 29.45
CA ILE A 30 18.76 7.08 29.61
C ILE A 30 18.58 8.49 29.06
N SER A 31 17.63 8.65 28.15
CA SER A 31 17.29 9.91 27.52
C SER A 31 15.78 10.16 27.60
N LEU A 32 15.36 11.42 27.68
CA LEU A 32 13.96 11.82 27.69
C LEU A 32 13.61 12.42 26.34
N GLY A 33 12.56 11.95 25.68
CA GLY A 33 12.23 12.38 24.33
C GLY A 33 10.73 12.46 24.07
N GLY A 34 10.38 12.74 22.82
CA GLY A 34 9.00 12.92 22.40
C GLY A 34 8.43 14.28 22.81
N SER A 35 7.19 14.53 22.40
CA SER A 35 6.60 15.88 22.40
C SER A 35 6.52 16.55 23.77
N ARG A 36 6.31 15.80 24.87
CA ARG A 36 5.95 16.37 26.17
C ARG A 36 7.15 16.91 26.95
N ALA A 37 8.26 16.18 26.97
CA ALA A 37 9.49 16.59 27.66
C ALA A 37 10.09 17.89 27.08
N VAL A 38 9.82 18.17 25.81
CA VAL A 38 10.37 19.32 25.05
C VAL A 38 9.36 20.42 24.75
N SER A 39 8.07 20.21 25.07
CA SER A 39 6.99 21.19 24.86
C SER A 39 6.77 22.19 26.00
N SER A 40 7.34 21.94 27.18
CA SER A 40 7.25 22.85 28.33
C SER A 40 8.53 23.67 28.46
N SER A 41 8.40 24.98 28.69
CA SER A 41 9.53 25.88 28.89
C SER A 41 9.30 26.73 30.15
N PRO A 42 10.00 26.44 31.27
CA PRO A 42 11.02 25.40 31.43
C PRO A 42 10.43 23.98 31.55
N PRO A 43 11.18 22.93 31.19
CA PRO A 43 10.80 21.53 31.41
C PRO A 43 10.57 21.23 32.90
N SER A 44 9.51 20.47 33.23
CA SER A 44 9.20 20.08 34.61
C SER A 44 9.14 18.55 34.79
N PRO A 45 9.74 17.99 35.86
CA PRO A 45 9.63 16.56 36.20
C PRO A 45 8.25 16.17 36.76
N LEU A 46 7.40 17.17 37.05
CA LEU A 46 6.03 17.01 37.56
C LEU A 46 4.99 16.83 36.44
N THR A 47 5.40 16.83 35.17
CA THR A 47 4.53 16.57 34.02
C THR A 47 4.81 15.20 33.42
N ASP A 48 3.84 14.66 32.70
CA ASP A 48 4.01 13.40 31.98
C ASP A 48 5.23 13.43 31.06
N TRP A 49 6.04 12.37 31.09
CA TRP A 49 7.22 12.24 30.23
C TRP A 49 7.40 10.82 29.70
N ASP A 50 8.03 10.77 28.52
CA ASP A 50 8.44 9.54 27.84
C ASP A 50 9.97 9.54 27.71
N GLY A 51 10.59 8.39 27.92
CA GLY A 51 12.03 8.23 27.84
C GLY A 51 12.43 6.96 27.10
N ILE A 52 13.69 6.89 26.74
CA ILE A 52 14.32 5.72 26.17
C ILE A 52 15.57 5.35 26.96
N GLY A 53 15.65 4.09 27.36
CA GLY A 53 16.81 3.52 28.04
C GLY A 53 17.49 2.50 27.14
N ILE A 54 18.82 2.56 27.05
CA ILE A 54 19.62 1.60 26.29
C ILE A 54 20.37 0.71 27.28
N VAL A 55 20.24 -0.61 27.12
CA VAL A 55 21.00 -1.63 27.87
C VAL A 55 21.90 -2.41 26.92
N THR A 56 22.84 -3.19 27.43
CA THR A 56 23.77 -3.94 26.56
C THR A 56 23.06 -5.05 25.76
N ARG A 57 22.30 -5.91 26.45
CA ARG A 57 21.64 -7.09 25.87
C ARG A 57 20.19 -7.21 26.30
N ARG A 58 19.40 -8.00 25.58
CA ARG A 58 17.96 -8.17 25.88
C ARG A 58 17.73 -8.84 27.23
N GLU A 59 18.62 -9.73 27.68
CA GLU A 59 18.52 -10.42 28.97
C GLU A 59 18.53 -9.43 30.14
N GLU A 60 19.20 -8.28 30.00
CA GLU A 60 19.17 -7.23 31.01
C GLU A 60 17.78 -6.61 31.15
N ILE A 61 17.04 -6.47 30.04
CA ILE A 61 15.64 -6.01 30.09
C ILE A 61 14.80 -6.99 30.90
N VAL A 62 15.00 -8.29 30.66
CA VAL A 62 14.31 -9.35 31.41
C VAL A 62 14.65 -9.25 32.90
N ASN A 63 15.94 -9.16 33.22
CA ASN A 63 16.43 -9.06 34.60
C ASN A 63 15.94 -7.79 35.32
N ILE A 64 15.85 -6.66 34.61
CA ILE A 64 15.26 -5.42 35.14
C ILE A 64 13.81 -5.65 35.57
N VAL A 65 13.01 -6.36 34.77
CA VAL A 65 11.58 -6.57 35.05
C VAL A 65 11.31 -7.69 36.04
N THR A 66 12.11 -8.77 36.04
CA THR A 66 11.91 -9.93 36.92
C THR A 66 12.57 -9.75 38.28
N THR A 67 13.78 -9.19 38.33
CA THR A 67 14.61 -9.14 39.54
C THR A 67 14.74 -7.73 40.12
N HIS A 68 14.88 -6.72 39.27
CA HIS A 68 15.20 -5.35 39.70
C HIS A 68 14.04 -4.35 39.54
N ARG A 69 12.81 -4.83 39.41
CA ARG A 69 11.63 -4.02 39.06
C ARG A 69 11.37 -2.89 40.04
N GLN A 70 11.45 -3.17 41.34
CA GLN A 70 11.27 -2.15 42.37
C GLN A 70 12.31 -1.04 42.25
N ARG A 71 13.57 -1.40 41.97
CA ARG A 71 14.65 -0.44 41.81
C ARG A 71 14.48 0.40 40.53
N LEU A 72 13.93 -0.17 39.45
CA LEU A 72 13.50 0.59 38.28
C LEU A 72 12.40 1.60 38.63
N CYS A 73 11.36 1.17 39.37
CA CYS A 73 10.31 2.07 39.84
C CYS A 73 10.87 3.22 40.69
N GLU A 74 11.77 2.91 41.63
CA GLU A 74 12.45 3.91 42.47
C GLU A 74 13.30 4.89 41.64
N LEU A 75 14.05 4.39 40.65
CA LEU A 75 14.84 5.21 39.73
C LEU A 75 13.97 6.19 38.93
N LEU A 76 12.85 5.71 38.39
CA LEU A 76 11.94 6.50 37.55
C LEU A 76 10.88 7.24 38.37
N TRP A 77 10.96 7.22 39.71
CA TRP A 77 9.96 7.78 40.60
C TRP A 77 8.52 7.23 40.39
N ILE A 78 8.35 6.01 39.89
CA ILE A 78 7.04 5.38 39.70
C ILE A 78 6.53 4.84 41.04
N ALA A 79 5.35 5.28 41.45
CA ALA A 79 4.67 4.84 42.67
C ALA A 79 3.65 3.72 42.40
N ARG A 80 3.04 3.72 41.22
CA ARG A 80 2.07 2.70 40.78
C ARG A 80 2.33 2.34 39.31
N GLU A 81 2.65 1.09 39.04
CA GLU A 81 2.85 0.58 37.68
C GLU A 81 1.55 0.60 36.86
N GLU A 82 1.65 0.76 35.55
CA GLU A 82 0.53 0.63 34.60
C GLU A 82 0.20 -0.85 34.34
N CYS A 83 1.19 -1.74 34.41
CA CYS A 83 1.02 -3.19 34.30
C CYS A 83 0.59 -3.77 35.65
N ALA A 84 -0.60 -4.40 35.71
CA ALA A 84 -1.08 -5.03 36.94
C ALA A 84 -0.35 -6.35 37.22
N SER A 85 -0.07 -7.15 36.19
CA SER A 85 0.69 -8.39 36.27
C SER A 85 1.68 -8.54 35.11
N TRP A 86 2.92 -8.92 35.43
CA TRP A 86 3.93 -9.34 34.46
C TRP A 86 3.86 -10.85 34.18
N GLU A 87 2.74 -11.49 34.49
CA GLU A 87 2.48 -12.89 34.17
C GLU A 87 2.52 -13.12 32.65
N GLY A 88 3.17 -14.22 32.26
CA GLY A 88 3.42 -14.57 30.86
C GLY A 88 4.65 -13.90 30.24
N PHE A 89 5.41 -13.11 31.01
CA PHE A 89 6.66 -12.50 30.54
C PHE A 89 7.73 -13.56 30.19
N ASP A 90 7.87 -14.60 31.02
CA ASP A 90 8.81 -15.70 30.78
C ASP A 90 8.37 -16.64 29.64
N SER A 91 7.06 -16.67 29.33
CA SER A 91 6.51 -17.41 28.19
C SER A 91 6.50 -16.62 26.89
N CYS A 92 7.06 -15.40 26.90
CA CYS A 92 7.17 -14.60 25.69
C CYS A 92 8.13 -15.31 24.73
N PRO A 93 7.77 -15.56 23.44
CA PRO A 93 8.57 -16.38 22.55
C PRO A 93 10.02 -15.89 22.48
N SER A 94 10.96 -16.76 22.87
CA SER A 94 12.38 -16.44 23.02
C SER A 94 13.07 -16.06 21.69
N ASP A 95 12.41 -16.35 20.58
CA ASP A 95 12.91 -16.49 19.21
C ASP A 95 12.41 -15.37 18.28
N LYS A 96 12.48 -14.11 18.74
CA LYS A 96 12.27 -12.83 17.99
C LYS A 96 10.87 -12.20 18.03
N ALA A 97 10.07 -12.42 19.06
CA ALA A 97 8.76 -11.76 19.13
C ALA A 97 8.83 -10.26 19.52
N TRP A 98 9.85 -9.81 20.27
CA TRP A 98 10.00 -8.41 20.68
C TRP A 98 11.45 -7.94 20.87
N ASP A 99 11.66 -6.65 20.66
CA ASP A 99 12.94 -5.93 20.66
C ASP A 99 13.02 -4.86 21.75
N VAL A 100 11.87 -4.27 22.09
CA VAL A 100 11.75 -3.10 22.97
C VAL A 100 10.72 -3.38 24.05
N LEU A 101 11.01 -3.04 25.30
CA LEU A 101 10.05 -3.13 26.40
C LEU A 101 9.55 -1.73 26.78
N ARG A 102 8.24 -1.51 26.75
CA ARG A 102 7.61 -0.31 27.29
C ARG A 102 7.25 -0.55 28.75
N PHE A 103 7.95 0.11 29.66
CA PHE A 103 7.64 0.18 31.07
C PHE A 103 6.96 1.51 31.40
N SER A 104 5.91 1.51 32.21
CA SER A 104 5.14 2.72 32.50
C SER A 104 4.46 2.67 33.85
N GLY A 105 4.25 3.85 34.43
CA GLY A 105 3.49 3.99 35.67
C GLY A 105 3.21 5.45 36.02
N LEU A 106 2.58 5.65 37.18
CA LEU A 106 2.23 6.96 37.72
C LEU A 106 3.13 7.27 38.92
N GLY A 107 3.66 8.49 38.97
CA GLY A 107 4.34 9.04 40.13
C GLY A 107 3.38 9.40 41.27
N LYS A 108 3.92 9.70 42.46
CA LYS A 108 3.12 10.20 43.60
C LYS A 108 2.46 11.55 43.32
N ASP A 109 3.04 12.30 42.40
CA ASP A 109 2.53 13.56 41.86
C ASP A 109 1.42 13.37 40.80
N GLY A 110 1.11 12.12 40.44
CA GLY A 110 0.11 11.79 39.42
C GLY A 110 0.62 11.89 37.98
N ALA A 111 1.89 12.27 37.77
CA ALA A 111 2.48 12.34 36.44
C ALA A 111 2.73 10.93 35.88
N LYS A 112 2.41 10.74 34.60
CA LYS A 112 2.71 9.50 33.87
C LYS A 112 4.17 9.47 33.43
N ARG A 113 4.84 8.36 33.75
CA ARG A 113 6.27 8.15 33.47
C ARG A 113 6.40 6.89 32.66
N THR A 114 6.96 7.03 31.46
CA THR A 114 7.11 5.93 30.51
C THR A 114 8.56 5.83 30.09
N ILE A 115 9.13 4.63 30.06
CA ILE A 115 10.42 4.36 29.43
C ILE A 115 10.27 3.21 28.43
N LYS A 116 10.82 3.38 27.23
CA LYS A 116 11.09 2.28 26.30
C LYS A 116 12.52 1.80 26.54
N ILE A 117 12.71 0.53 26.86
CA ILE A 117 14.02 -0.06 27.08
C ILE A 117 14.39 -0.87 25.84
N TRP A 118 15.53 -0.57 25.23
CA TRP A 118 16.03 -1.22 24.02
C TRP A 118 17.46 -1.73 24.23
N SER A 119 17.78 -2.93 23.73
CA SER A 119 19.15 -3.43 23.76
C SER A 119 20.01 -2.76 22.69
N MET A 120 21.29 -2.52 23.01
CA MET A 120 22.28 -2.01 22.08
C MET A 120 22.47 -2.98 20.90
N GLU A 121 22.38 -4.29 21.17
CA GLU A 121 22.36 -5.34 20.15
C GLU A 121 21.23 -5.15 19.13
N GLY A 122 19.98 -5.02 19.59
CA GLY A 122 18.82 -4.83 18.72
C GLY A 122 18.83 -3.47 18.00
N LEU A 123 19.39 -2.44 18.63
CA LEU A 123 19.56 -1.13 18.01
C LEU A 123 20.63 -1.15 16.90
N LEU A 124 21.75 -1.83 17.12
CA LEU A 124 22.81 -1.98 16.11
C LEU A 124 22.36 -2.85 14.93
N SER A 125 21.61 -3.93 15.20
CA SER A 125 21.00 -4.77 14.17
C SER A 125 20.05 -3.97 13.27
N THR A 126 19.20 -3.17 13.91
CA THR A 126 18.22 -2.31 13.25
C THR A 126 18.91 -1.22 12.44
N SER A 127 19.78 -0.42 13.06
CA SER A 127 20.43 0.73 12.41
C SER A 127 21.42 0.35 11.31
N SER A 128 21.99 -0.86 11.35
CA SER A 128 22.91 -1.35 10.31
C SER A 128 22.20 -1.91 9.08
N SER A 129 20.90 -2.19 9.16
CA SER A 129 20.13 -2.70 8.03
C SER A 129 19.91 -1.62 6.97
N PRO A 130 20.11 -1.92 5.67
CA PRO A 130 19.83 -0.98 4.58
C PRO A 130 18.33 -0.83 4.28
N ARG A 131 17.47 -1.62 4.93
CA ARG A 131 16.01 -1.59 4.77
C ARG A 131 15.33 -1.21 6.09
N SER A 132 14.07 -0.78 6.03
CA SER A 132 13.26 -0.62 7.24
C SER A 132 13.17 -1.96 8.02
N CYS A 133 13.11 -1.89 9.34
CA CYS A 133 13.02 -3.04 10.24
C CYS A 133 11.76 -2.95 11.09
N ARG A 134 11.12 -4.09 11.33
CA ARG A 134 10.09 -4.20 12.37
C ARG A 134 10.72 -4.21 13.76
N LEU A 135 9.99 -3.64 14.71
CA LEU A 135 10.33 -3.55 16.12
C LEU A 135 9.14 -4.06 16.94
N GLY A 136 9.25 -5.23 17.55
CA GLY A 136 8.24 -5.69 18.49
C GLY A 136 8.36 -4.93 19.81
N VAL A 137 7.34 -4.16 20.18
CA VAL A 137 7.30 -3.40 21.43
C VAL A 137 6.41 -4.12 22.43
N LEU A 138 7.01 -4.82 23.39
CA LEU A 138 6.27 -5.42 24.50
C LEU A 138 5.71 -4.32 25.40
N SER A 139 4.39 -4.30 25.60
CA SER A 139 3.68 -3.24 26.30
C SER A 139 2.53 -3.81 27.13
N SER A 140 2.33 -3.25 28.32
CA SER A 140 1.13 -3.53 29.11
C SER A 140 -0.11 -2.75 28.65
N ARG A 141 0.11 -1.70 27.85
CA ARG A 141 -0.96 -0.92 27.25
C ARG A 141 -1.17 -1.39 25.82
N ARG A 142 -2.41 -1.79 25.52
CA ARG A 142 -2.86 -2.06 24.15
C ARG A 142 -3.12 -0.73 23.44
N VAL A 143 -2.49 -0.56 22.28
CA VAL A 143 -2.65 0.62 21.43
C VAL A 143 -3.02 0.11 20.05
N HIS A 144 -4.19 0.47 19.55
CA HIS A 144 -4.70 0.00 18.27
C HIS A 144 -4.35 0.93 17.11
N TYR A 145 -3.97 2.18 17.39
CA TYR A 145 -3.55 3.13 16.36
C TYR A 145 -2.75 4.30 16.93
N PHE A 146 -2.08 5.05 16.05
CA PHE A 146 -1.53 6.37 16.34
C PHE A 146 -1.58 7.27 15.10
N ARG A 147 -1.47 8.58 15.31
CA ARG A 147 -1.52 9.58 14.23
C ARG A 147 -0.16 10.21 13.99
N ARG A 148 0.22 10.39 12.71
CA ARG A 148 1.30 11.30 12.30
C ARG A 148 0.83 12.26 11.22
N GLY A 149 0.82 13.56 11.52
CA GLY A 149 0.24 14.56 10.61
C GLY A 149 -1.21 14.23 10.24
N ARG A 150 -1.44 13.99 8.94
CA ARG A 150 -2.73 13.57 8.37
C ARG A 150 -2.79 12.07 8.06
N THR A 151 -1.89 11.24 8.57
CA THR A 151 -1.94 9.78 8.40
C THR A 151 -2.37 9.10 9.70
N LEU A 152 -3.14 8.01 9.57
CA LEU A 152 -3.52 7.13 10.67
C LEU A 152 -2.77 5.80 10.49
N ASN A 153 -2.00 5.40 11.49
CA ASN A 153 -1.24 4.15 11.49
C ASN A 153 -1.92 3.19 12.46
N LEU A 154 -2.24 1.99 12.01
CA LEU A 154 -2.99 0.97 12.75
C LEU A 154 -2.05 -0.15 13.20
N TYR A 155 -2.25 -0.61 14.43
CA TYR A 155 -1.57 -1.76 15.02
C TYR A 155 -2.55 -2.91 15.17
N GLN A 156 -2.04 -4.13 15.07
CA GLN A 156 -2.70 -5.31 15.60
C GLN A 156 -1.90 -5.86 16.78
N PRO A 157 -2.24 -5.48 18.03
CA PRO A 157 -1.52 -5.97 19.21
C PRO A 157 -1.64 -7.49 19.32
N GLN A 158 -0.50 -8.18 19.40
CA GLN A 158 -0.45 -9.61 19.68
C GLN A 158 -0.52 -9.82 21.20
N SER A 159 -1.60 -10.42 21.68
CA SER A 159 -1.76 -10.71 23.12
C SER A 159 -0.78 -11.80 23.57
N ILE A 160 -0.14 -11.58 24.72
CA ILE A 160 0.70 -12.57 25.42
C ILE A 160 -0.01 -13.05 26.68
N SER A 161 -0.57 -12.11 27.45
CA SER A 161 -1.40 -12.40 28.62
C SER A 161 -2.55 -11.38 28.71
N THR A 162 -3.31 -11.42 29.81
CA THR A 162 -4.36 -10.44 30.09
C THR A 162 -3.80 -9.02 30.04
N ASP A 163 -2.63 -8.81 30.63
CA ASP A 163 -2.02 -7.48 30.79
C ASP A 163 -0.94 -7.20 29.75
N LEU A 164 -0.33 -8.19 29.10
CA LEU A 164 0.80 -7.99 28.17
C LEU A 164 0.43 -8.23 26.71
N CYS A 165 0.92 -7.36 25.83
CA CYS A 165 0.83 -7.51 24.38
C CYS A 165 2.12 -7.02 23.68
N ILE A 166 2.33 -7.46 22.45
CA ILE A 166 3.38 -6.96 21.57
C ILE A 166 2.72 -6.03 20.55
N LEU A 167 3.23 -4.80 20.47
CA LEU A 167 2.86 -3.80 19.47
C LEU A 167 3.93 -3.81 18.37
N GLU A 168 3.55 -4.13 17.13
CA GLU A 168 4.48 -4.06 16.00
C GLU A 168 4.75 -2.60 15.58
N ASP A 169 5.88 -2.05 16.00
CA ASP A 169 6.41 -0.77 15.54
C ASP A 169 7.39 -1.00 14.37
N VAL A 170 7.86 0.09 13.76
CA VAL A 170 8.92 0.05 12.76
C VAL A 170 9.98 1.09 13.12
N ASP A 171 11.20 0.93 12.64
CA ASP A 171 12.21 1.96 12.86
C ASP A 171 11.94 3.19 11.98
N PHE A 172 11.72 2.98 10.69
CA PHE A 172 11.32 3.99 9.71
C PHE A 172 10.20 3.44 8.83
N MET A 173 9.08 4.14 8.77
CA MET A 173 8.02 3.91 7.79
C MET A 173 8.52 4.33 6.41
N THR A 174 8.95 3.34 5.66
CA THR A 174 9.20 3.39 4.22
C THR A 174 7.93 2.97 3.50
N ASN A 175 7.70 3.49 2.30
CA ASN A 175 6.71 2.89 1.42
C ASN A 175 7.35 1.64 0.80
N ASP A 176 7.53 0.57 1.58
CA ASP A 176 7.76 -0.77 1.03
C ASP A 176 6.39 -1.36 0.65
N VAL A 177 5.69 -0.65 -0.24
CA VAL A 177 4.57 -1.20 -1.01
C VAL A 177 5.20 -1.71 -2.29
N PRO A 178 5.11 -3.01 -2.62
CA PRO A 178 5.52 -3.47 -3.93
C PRO A 178 4.64 -2.76 -4.98
N ASP A 179 5.27 -1.93 -5.81
CA ASP A 179 4.76 -1.41 -7.09
C ASP A 179 3.32 -0.86 -7.11
N SER A 180 2.95 0.11 -6.26
CA SER A 180 1.79 0.94 -6.58
C SER A 180 1.87 2.39 -6.07
N ASP A 181 1.85 3.31 -7.05
CA ASP A 181 1.49 4.73 -7.00
C ASP A 181 2.51 5.74 -6.42
N PRO A 182 3.15 6.60 -7.28
CA PRO A 182 4.07 7.65 -6.85
C PRO A 182 3.30 8.93 -6.49
N VAL A 183 2.39 8.88 -5.53
CA VAL A 183 1.96 10.11 -4.84
C VAL A 183 3.08 10.50 -3.88
N HIS A 184 3.78 11.60 -4.17
CA HIS A 184 4.76 12.23 -3.29
C HIS A 184 4.31 12.19 -1.82
N VAL A 185 4.96 11.34 -1.03
CA VAL A 185 4.93 11.39 0.43
C VAL A 185 6.38 11.37 0.90
N PRO A 186 6.72 12.17 1.94
CA PRO A 186 8.07 12.66 2.22
C PRO A 186 9.01 11.54 2.66
N ALA A 187 10.28 11.90 2.80
CA ALA A 187 11.33 11.09 3.43
C ALA A 187 10.81 10.12 4.51
N SER A 188 11.38 8.91 4.54
CA SER A 188 11.06 7.84 5.50
C SER A 188 10.76 8.38 6.91
N LEU A 189 9.50 8.30 7.36
CA LEU A 189 9.09 8.84 8.65
C LEU A 189 9.53 7.87 9.75
N PRO A 190 10.12 8.31 10.87
CA PRO A 190 10.48 7.37 11.93
C PRO A 190 9.23 6.75 12.55
N GLY A 191 9.27 5.48 12.93
CA GLY A 191 8.25 4.88 13.79
C GLY A 191 8.32 5.43 15.21
N VAL A 192 7.45 4.97 16.11
CA VAL A 192 7.26 5.62 17.42
C VAL A 192 8.52 5.52 18.28
N THR A 193 9.21 4.39 18.26
CA THR A 193 10.42 4.16 19.04
C THR A 193 11.61 4.96 18.54
N CYS A 194 11.88 4.97 17.23
CA CYS A 194 12.97 5.75 16.66
C CYS A 194 12.73 7.26 16.76
N ASP A 195 11.48 7.72 16.61
CA ASP A 195 11.14 9.13 16.81
C ASP A 195 11.39 9.58 18.25
N LEU A 196 11.01 8.76 19.23
CA LEU A 196 11.30 9.01 20.64
C LEU A 196 12.81 9.17 20.87
N LEU A 197 13.63 8.31 20.27
CA LEU A 197 15.10 8.35 20.40
C LEU A 197 15.72 9.55 19.70
N LEU A 198 15.31 9.85 18.47
CA LEU A 198 15.82 10.95 17.65
C LEU A 198 15.44 12.33 18.23
N THR A 199 14.35 12.38 19.00
CA THR A 199 13.88 13.58 19.72
C THR A 199 14.23 13.54 21.21
N ALA A 200 15.19 12.71 21.64
CA ALA A 200 15.55 12.60 23.05
C ALA A 200 16.71 13.53 23.46
N VAL A 201 16.74 13.87 24.75
CA VAL A 201 17.83 14.56 25.44
C VAL A 201 18.38 13.64 26.53
N PRO A 202 19.69 13.36 26.56
CA PRO A 202 20.29 12.50 27.59
C PRO A 202 20.12 13.07 29.01
N VAL A 203 19.69 12.22 29.95
CA VAL A 203 19.64 12.52 31.38
C VAL A 203 20.62 11.67 32.20
N TYR A 204 21.01 10.52 31.66
CA TYR A 204 22.08 9.68 32.17
C TYR A 204 22.88 9.13 30.99
N ALA A 205 24.14 9.55 30.86
CA ALA A 205 25.04 9.14 29.77
C ALA A 205 26.48 9.08 30.30
N PRO A 206 26.90 7.97 30.92
CA PRO A 206 28.28 7.79 31.42
C PRO A 206 29.33 7.89 30.29
N HIS A 207 28.92 7.65 29.05
CA HIS A 207 29.73 7.87 27.85
C HIS A 207 29.15 9.03 27.03
N GLU A 208 29.79 10.21 27.09
CA GLU A 208 29.28 11.47 26.52
C GLU A 208 28.96 11.39 25.01
N ASN A 209 29.63 10.51 24.26
CA ASN A 209 29.45 10.38 22.81
C ASN A 209 28.45 9.30 22.38
N LEU A 210 28.00 8.42 23.29
CA LEU A 210 27.18 7.25 22.92
C LEU A 210 25.85 7.65 22.28
N PHE A 211 25.15 8.63 22.86
CA PHE A 211 23.88 9.13 22.30
C PHE A 211 24.06 9.71 20.90
N ARG A 212 25.09 10.53 20.68
CA ARG A 212 25.39 11.14 19.36
C ARG A 212 25.69 10.07 18.31
N LEU A 213 26.42 9.02 18.67
CA LEU A 213 26.70 7.90 17.77
C LEU A 213 25.44 7.14 17.37
N ILE A 214 24.54 6.88 18.33
CA ILE A 214 23.27 6.20 18.07
C ILE A 214 22.37 7.05 17.15
N ALA A 215 22.19 8.33 17.47
CA ALA A 215 21.41 9.26 16.66
C ALA A 215 21.98 9.34 15.22
N SER A 216 23.30 9.45 15.09
CA SER A 216 24.01 9.42 13.81
C SER A 216 23.70 8.19 12.96
N GLN A 217 23.73 6.98 13.54
CA GLN A 217 23.46 5.76 12.79
C GLN A 217 22.04 5.73 12.25
N LEU A 218 21.05 6.15 13.05
CA LEU A 218 19.66 6.22 12.63
C LEU A 218 19.42 7.31 11.59
N THR A 219 20.06 8.48 11.72
CA THR A 219 20.02 9.53 10.69
C THR A 219 20.68 9.06 9.39
N SER A 220 21.79 8.34 9.46
CA SER A 220 22.46 7.76 8.28
C SER A 220 21.58 6.73 7.59
N LYS A 221 20.93 5.84 8.37
CA LYS A 221 19.95 4.90 7.85
C LYS A 221 18.78 5.62 7.18
N TRP A 222 18.24 6.65 7.81
CA TRP A 222 17.18 7.47 7.24
C TRP A 222 17.59 8.11 5.90
N LEU A 223 18.80 8.67 5.81
CA LEU A 223 19.32 9.23 4.55
C LEU A 223 19.33 8.17 3.45
N LEU A 224 19.82 6.96 3.75
CA LEU A 224 19.81 5.82 2.83
C LEU A 224 18.39 5.43 2.39
N LEU A 225 17.45 5.35 3.33
CA LEU A 225 16.05 4.99 3.06
C LEU A 225 15.28 6.08 2.30
N SER A 226 15.67 7.34 2.43
CA SER A 226 14.98 8.46 1.81
C SER A 226 15.13 8.53 0.28
N LYS A 227 16.11 7.80 -0.30
CA LYS A 227 16.39 7.66 -1.76
C LYS A 227 16.40 8.99 -2.56
N SER A 228 16.50 10.16 -1.93
CA SER A 228 16.32 11.46 -2.58
C SER A 228 17.49 12.41 -2.31
N PRO A 229 18.15 12.94 -3.35
CA PRO A 229 19.27 13.87 -3.21
C PRO A 229 18.85 15.28 -2.75
N SER A 230 17.55 15.57 -2.63
CA SER A 230 17.02 16.89 -2.22
C SER A 230 16.58 16.96 -0.75
N VAL A 231 16.76 15.88 0.01
CA VAL A 231 16.31 15.77 1.40
C VAL A 231 17.36 16.40 2.31
N ASN A 232 16.98 17.45 3.05
CA ASN A 232 17.83 18.11 4.04
C ASN A 232 17.36 17.81 5.47
N ILE A 233 18.25 17.98 6.46
CA ILE A 233 17.98 17.68 7.87
C ILE A 233 16.81 18.52 8.43
N GLU A 234 16.62 19.75 7.96
CA GLU A 234 15.49 20.60 8.38
C GLU A 234 14.13 20.04 7.93
N SER A 235 14.07 19.47 6.72
CA SER A 235 12.88 18.78 6.23
C SER A 235 12.56 17.54 7.05
N PHE A 236 13.59 16.84 7.56
CA PHE A 236 13.43 15.70 8.45
C PHE A 236 12.92 16.10 9.83
N ILE A 237 13.54 17.10 10.45
CA ILE A 237 13.10 17.63 11.75
C ILE A 237 11.64 18.07 11.67
N SER A 238 11.24 18.69 10.56
CA SER A 238 9.85 19.07 10.32
C SER A 238 8.89 17.87 10.26
N SER A 239 9.39 16.67 9.94
CA SER A 239 8.61 15.43 9.86
C SER A 239 8.49 14.66 11.19
N LEU A 240 9.31 15.01 12.19
CA LEU A 240 9.29 14.39 13.53
C LEU A 240 7.99 14.69 14.27
N HIS A 241 7.61 13.80 15.19
CA HIS A 241 6.38 13.98 15.96
C HIS A 241 6.45 15.26 16.81
N ALA A 242 5.40 16.08 16.70
CA ALA A 242 5.28 17.36 17.39
C ALA A 242 6.40 18.36 17.09
N SER A 243 7.00 18.27 15.89
CA SER A 243 8.00 19.22 15.41
C SER A 243 7.54 20.67 15.51
N ASP A 244 6.24 20.92 15.32
CA ASP A 244 5.55 22.21 15.48
C ASP A 244 5.62 22.80 16.89
N LYS A 245 5.87 21.97 17.91
CA LYS A 245 6.00 22.39 19.32
C LYS A 245 7.45 22.56 19.76
N PHE A 246 8.42 22.21 18.93
CA PHE A 246 9.84 22.34 19.27
C PHE A 246 10.25 23.81 19.26
N SER A 247 10.94 24.25 20.32
CA SER A 247 11.54 25.58 20.35
C SER A 247 12.66 25.69 19.31
N GLU A 248 12.96 26.91 18.86
CA GLU A 248 14.05 27.15 17.89
C GLU A 248 15.40 26.64 18.39
N ALA A 249 15.71 26.88 19.67
CA ALA A 249 16.91 26.37 20.31
C ALA A 249 16.96 24.83 20.32
N TYR A 250 15.82 24.17 20.52
CA TYR A 250 15.73 22.72 20.50
C TYR A 250 15.90 22.15 19.09
N ARG A 251 15.29 22.78 18.08
CA ARG A 251 15.48 22.41 16.67
C ARG A 251 16.94 22.54 16.23
N HIS A 252 17.62 23.62 16.64
CA HIS A 252 19.05 23.80 16.39
C HIS A 252 19.88 22.68 17.00
N GLN A 253 19.59 22.30 18.26
CA GLN A 253 20.27 21.19 18.93
C GLN A 253 20.06 19.85 18.22
N LEU A 254 18.84 19.57 17.74
CA LEU A 254 18.56 18.38 16.94
C LEU A 254 19.35 18.39 15.63
N SER A 255 19.37 19.53 14.94
CA SER A 255 20.11 19.73 13.69
C SER A 255 21.61 19.49 13.89
N GLU A 256 22.22 20.06 14.95
CA GLU A 256 23.63 19.83 15.28
C GLU A 256 23.95 18.37 15.60
N ASN A 257 23.08 17.68 16.36
CA ASN A 257 23.26 16.26 16.67
C ASN A 257 23.20 15.38 15.40
N MET A 258 22.42 15.79 14.41
CA MET A 258 22.29 15.09 13.12
C MET A 258 23.41 15.46 12.14
N ILE A 259 23.86 16.72 12.07
CA ILE A 259 24.91 17.22 11.13
C ILE A 259 26.32 16.83 11.57
N SER A 260 26.64 16.93 12.87
CA SER A 260 27.98 16.65 13.41
C SER A 260 28.50 15.21 13.17
N SER A 261 27.64 14.37 12.60
CA SER A 261 27.86 12.98 12.30
C SER A 261 28.44 12.67 10.92
N GLU A 262 28.41 13.60 9.95
CA GLU A 262 29.08 13.43 8.64
C GLU A 262 30.62 13.39 8.76
N VAL A 263 31.17 13.88 9.88
CA VAL A 263 32.61 14.16 10.03
C VAL A 263 33.41 13.05 10.74
N HIS A 264 32.76 12.06 11.39
CA HIS A 264 33.43 11.12 12.31
C HIS A 264 33.49 9.65 11.83
N GLY A 265 33.57 9.41 10.51
CA GLY A 265 33.56 8.08 9.90
C GLY A 265 34.57 7.06 10.48
N ASN A 266 35.75 7.49 10.94
CA ASN A 266 36.80 6.56 11.40
C ASN A 266 36.66 6.06 12.86
N GLN A 267 35.95 6.75 13.75
CA GLN A 267 35.71 6.27 15.12
C GLN A 267 34.48 5.34 15.21
N VAL A 268 33.47 5.62 14.38
CA VAL A 268 32.22 4.85 14.30
C VAL A 268 32.48 3.44 13.76
N GLN A 269 33.34 3.30 12.74
CA GLN A 269 33.75 1.98 12.22
C GLN A 269 34.41 1.10 13.30
N ARG A 270 35.21 1.68 14.21
CA ARG A 270 35.94 0.93 15.25
C ARG A 270 35.04 0.45 16.39
N LEU A 271 34.06 1.24 16.82
CA LEU A 271 33.05 0.82 17.81
C LEU A 271 32.10 -0.22 17.21
N LYS A 272 31.67 -0.03 15.96
CA LYS A 272 30.83 -0.96 15.20
C LYS A 272 31.47 -2.34 15.07
N VAL A 273 32.75 -2.41 14.66
CA VAL A 273 33.48 -3.68 14.53
C VAL A 273 33.70 -4.36 15.88
N ARG A 274 33.96 -3.60 16.95
CA ARG A 274 34.21 -4.18 18.28
C ARG A 274 32.94 -4.75 18.92
N LEU A 275 31.81 -4.04 18.85
CA LEU A 275 30.52 -4.48 19.41
C LEU A 275 29.86 -5.58 18.57
N LEU A 276 29.92 -5.51 17.23
CA LEU A 276 29.33 -6.54 16.37
C LEU A 276 30.07 -7.88 16.48
N ASN A 277 31.39 -7.86 16.69
CA ASN A 277 32.18 -9.08 16.92
C ASN A 277 31.87 -9.76 18.26
N GLU A 278 31.37 -9.01 19.24
CA GLU A 278 31.02 -9.54 20.58
C GLU A 278 29.55 -10.02 20.68
N LEU A 279 28.68 -9.67 19.73
CA LEU A 279 27.22 -9.78 19.89
C LEU A 279 26.48 -10.71 18.90
N GLN A 280 27.15 -11.47 18.03
CA GLN A 280 26.54 -12.49 17.13
C GLN A 280 25.12 -12.16 16.62
N VAL A 281 24.98 -10.98 16.02
CA VAL A 281 23.68 -10.40 15.67
C VAL A 281 23.08 -11.10 14.44
N THR A 282 21.85 -11.62 14.55
CA THR A 282 21.11 -12.17 13.40
C THR A 282 20.38 -11.09 12.62
N THR A 283 20.15 -11.35 11.33
CA THR A 283 19.52 -10.40 10.39
C THR A 283 18.05 -10.10 10.75
N PRO A 284 17.62 -8.83 10.60
CA PRO A 284 16.24 -8.43 10.83
C PRO A 284 15.30 -8.86 9.68
N TRP A 285 14.03 -8.99 10.04
CA TRP A 285 12.91 -9.44 9.21
C TRP A 285 12.39 -8.34 8.27
N GLU A 286 11.90 -8.69 7.07
CA GLU A 286 11.45 -7.74 6.04
C GLU A 286 10.08 -7.11 6.35
N PRO A 287 9.93 -5.78 6.33
CA PRO A 287 8.65 -5.14 6.61
C PRO A 287 7.65 -5.38 5.47
N ARG A 288 6.38 -5.62 5.84
CA ARG A 288 5.23 -5.33 4.99
C ARG A 288 4.44 -4.18 5.62
N ILE A 289 4.34 -3.06 4.91
CA ILE A 289 3.49 -1.91 5.27
C ILE A 289 2.49 -1.75 4.13
N SER A 290 1.21 -1.96 4.41
CA SER A 290 0.15 -1.78 3.42
C SER A 290 -0.48 -0.41 3.57
N ARG A 291 -0.57 0.32 2.45
CA ARG A 291 -1.14 1.68 2.37
C ARG A 291 -2.47 1.63 1.64
N LEU A 292 -3.51 2.18 2.27
CA LEU A 292 -4.76 2.48 1.59
C LEU A 292 -4.71 3.93 1.07
N GLY A 293 -4.95 4.09 -0.24
CA GLY A 293 -4.62 5.26 -1.06
C GLY A 293 -5.11 6.65 -0.58
N THR A 294 -4.64 7.68 -1.29
CA THR A 294 -4.92 9.09 -0.98
C THR A 294 -6.05 9.65 -1.83
N ASP A 295 -7.05 10.29 -1.21
CA ASP A 295 -7.97 11.16 -1.95
C ASP A 295 -7.51 12.62 -1.83
N GLN A 296 -7.16 13.23 -2.97
CA GLN A 296 -6.77 14.64 -3.07
C GLN A 296 -7.93 15.64 -2.97
N SER A 297 -9.09 15.25 -2.45
CA SER A 297 -10.19 16.19 -2.20
C SER A 297 -10.67 16.11 -0.76
N ASP A 298 -10.31 17.10 0.06
CA ASP A 298 -10.91 17.42 1.37
C ASP A 298 -11.04 16.29 2.43
N ALA A 299 -10.26 15.21 2.31
CA ALA A 299 -10.26 14.11 3.28
C ALA A 299 -9.49 14.44 4.58
N LEU A 300 -10.06 14.11 5.75
CA LEU A 300 -9.46 14.38 7.08
C LEU A 300 -8.07 13.76 7.24
N TYR A 301 -7.92 12.56 6.69
CA TYR A 301 -6.67 11.82 6.62
C TYR A 301 -6.25 11.67 5.16
N THR A 302 -4.95 11.79 4.91
CA THR A 302 -4.34 11.57 3.61
C THR A 302 -4.03 10.08 3.36
N GLY A 303 -4.18 9.21 4.36
CA GLY A 303 -4.02 7.76 4.20
C GLY A 303 -4.09 7.00 5.52
N VAL A 304 -4.35 5.68 5.43
CA VAL A 304 -4.31 4.73 6.54
C VAL A 304 -3.22 3.69 6.26
N TYR A 305 -2.34 3.46 7.23
CA TYR A 305 -1.21 2.52 7.13
C TYR A 305 -1.39 1.41 8.15
N PHE A 306 -1.26 0.16 7.69
CA PHE A 306 -1.29 -1.00 8.58
C PHE A 306 0.13 -1.41 8.89
N LEU A 307 0.49 -1.35 10.17
CA LEU A 307 1.76 -1.82 10.67
C LEU A 307 1.58 -3.26 11.14
N GLY A 308 2.24 -4.18 10.47
CA GLY A 308 2.24 -5.56 10.90
C GLY A 308 1.61 -6.56 9.93
N ARG A 309 1.81 -7.85 10.24
CA ARG A 309 1.04 -8.95 9.64
C ARG A 309 0.23 -9.53 10.82
N PRO A 310 -1.09 -9.68 10.69
CA PRO A 310 -1.91 -10.38 11.68
C PRO A 310 -1.24 -11.70 12.08
N SER A 311 -0.90 -11.91 13.35
CA SER A 311 -0.39 -13.21 13.79
C SER A 311 -1.51 -14.25 13.66
N SER A 312 -1.21 -15.41 13.07
CA SER A 312 -2.10 -16.58 13.03
C SER A 312 -2.33 -17.23 14.40
N ILE A 313 -1.65 -16.70 15.44
CA ILE A 313 -1.72 -17.25 16.79
C ILE A 313 -3.06 -16.83 17.42
N PRO A 314 -3.88 -17.80 17.89
CA PRO A 314 -5.14 -17.50 18.55
C PRO A 314 -4.88 -16.62 19.77
N ALA A 315 -5.61 -15.50 19.87
CA ALA A 315 -5.62 -14.76 21.12
C ALA A 315 -6.14 -15.69 22.21
N THR A 316 -5.34 -15.92 23.25
CA THR A 316 -5.81 -16.63 24.45
C THR A 316 -7.10 -15.93 24.92
N PRO A 317 -8.21 -16.67 25.13
CA PRO A 317 -9.45 -16.06 25.58
C PRO A 317 -9.16 -15.21 26.82
N VAL A 318 -9.42 -13.90 26.72
CA VAL A 318 -9.19 -12.97 27.82
C VAL A 318 -10.06 -13.44 28.98
N GLY A 319 -9.39 -13.86 30.06
CA GLY A 319 -10.01 -14.37 31.27
C GLY A 319 -11.10 -13.44 31.79
N LEU A 320 -12.19 -14.08 32.20
CA LEU A 320 -13.45 -13.51 32.65
C LEU A 320 -13.28 -12.51 33.81
N GLY A 321 -13.96 -11.38 33.70
CA GLY A 321 -13.96 -10.36 34.74
C GLY A 321 -15.23 -9.51 34.77
N TYR A 322 -16.41 -10.12 34.73
CA TYR A 322 -17.62 -9.53 35.31
C TYR A 322 -18.46 -10.65 35.92
N PRO A 323 -18.82 -10.60 37.22
CA PRO A 323 -19.82 -11.51 37.76
C PRO A 323 -21.16 -11.19 37.10
N LEU A 324 -21.84 -12.22 36.60
CA LEU A 324 -23.27 -12.12 36.27
C LEU A 324 -24.00 -11.63 37.53
N GLU A 325 -24.69 -10.49 37.45
CA GLU A 325 -25.63 -10.09 38.50
C GLU A 325 -26.83 -11.04 38.48
N GLY A 326 -26.69 -12.17 39.18
CA GLY A 326 -27.76 -13.13 39.45
C GLY A 326 -28.21 -13.99 38.24
N PRO A 327 -28.99 -15.05 38.51
CA PRO A 327 -29.60 -15.85 37.45
C PRO A 327 -30.63 -15.01 36.65
N PRO A 328 -30.81 -15.27 35.34
CA PRO A 328 -31.88 -14.64 34.56
C PRO A 328 -33.24 -14.90 35.21
N LEU A 329 -34.18 -13.95 35.11
CA LEU A 329 -35.49 -14.07 35.73
C LEU A 329 -36.18 -15.34 35.19
N SER A 330 -36.69 -16.15 36.12
CA SER A 330 -37.55 -17.31 35.83
C SER A 330 -38.72 -16.87 34.93
N THR A 331 -39.00 -17.67 33.91
CA THR A 331 -39.96 -17.39 32.83
C THR A 331 -41.41 -17.19 33.29
N THR A 332 -41.69 -17.32 34.60
CA THR A 332 -43.02 -17.18 35.19
C THR A 332 -43.15 -16.03 36.20
N ASP A 333 -42.08 -15.28 36.49
CA ASP A 333 -42.02 -14.35 37.63
C ASP A 333 -41.68 -12.91 37.22
N TYR A 334 -42.24 -12.40 36.11
CA TYR A 334 -42.03 -11.00 35.74
C TYR A 334 -43.30 -10.27 35.26
N THR A 335 -43.34 -8.95 35.45
CA THR A 335 -44.37 -8.08 34.88
C THR A 335 -43.73 -7.08 33.94
N LEU A 336 -44.25 -6.96 32.70
CA LEU A 336 -43.91 -5.87 31.79
C LEU A 336 -44.78 -4.64 32.10
N LYS A 337 -44.19 -3.44 31.96
CA LYS A 337 -44.91 -2.18 32.22
C LYS A 337 -45.96 -1.93 31.14
N ALA A 338 -47.23 -1.96 31.53
CA ALA A 338 -48.34 -1.66 30.62
C ALA A 338 -48.28 -0.19 30.16
N GLY A 339 -48.43 0.04 28.83
CA GLY A 339 -48.52 1.39 28.25
C GLY A 339 -47.20 2.08 27.90
N SER A 340 -46.04 1.45 28.11
CA SER A 340 -44.71 1.93 27.66
C SER A 340 -44.07 0.92 26.71
N MET A 341 -44.68 0.75 25.54
CA MET A 341 -44.09 -0.01 24.43
C MET A 341 -43.63 1.02 23.40
N ASP A 342 -42.37 1.42 23.47
CA ASP A 342 -41.79 2.30 22.47
C ASP A 342 -41.27 1.41 21.33
N PRO A 343 -41.99 1.33 20.18
CA PRO A 343 -41.56 0.48 19.08
C PRO A 343 -40.23 0.99 18.55
N ILE A 344 -39.28 0.07 18.34
CA ILE A 344 -38.05 0.41 17.63
C ILE A 344 -38.36 0.37 16.14
N PRO A 345 -38.16 1.48 15.40
CA PRO A 345 -38.40 1.49 13.97
C PRO A 345 -37.51 0.43 13.30
N PRO A 346 -38.02 -0.26 12.26
CA PRO A 346 -37.24 -1.24 11.54
C PRO A 346 -35.96 -0.59 11.00
N SER A 347 -34.82 -1.20 11.31
CA SER A 347 -33.52 -0.73 10.85
C SER A 347 -33.36 -1.06 9.36
N PRO A 348 -32.90 -0.12 8.51
CA PRO A 348 -32.51 -0.45 7.14
C PRO A 348 -31.23 -1.31 7.09
N PHE A 349 -30.52 -1.43 8.22
CA PHE A 349 -29.27 -2.17 8.34
C PHE A 349 -29.47 -3.60 8.81
N SER A 350 -30.51 -3.89 9.59
CA SER A 350 -30.78 -5.23 10.12
C SER A 350 -32.16 -5.72 9.66
N SER A 351 -32.22 -6.92 9.10
CA SER A 351 -33.44 -7.50 8.55
C SER A 351 -34.29 -8.27 9.58
N ASN A 352 -33.79 -8.49 10.80
CA ASN A 352 -34.35 -9.52 11.70
C ASN A 352 -34.77 -9.01 13.10
N SER A 353 -34.60 -7.72 13.40
CA SER A 353 -34.88 -7.21 14.75
C SER A 353 -36.12 -6.33 14.80
N THR A 354 -37.31 -6.95 14.86
CA THR A 354 -38.52 -6.29 15.36
C THR A 354 -38.58 -6.41 16.88
N GLY A 355 -38.79 -5.29 17.56
CA GLY A 355 -38.85 -5.27 19.02
C GLY A 355 -39.30 -3.91 19.55
N TYR A 356 -39.40 -3.82 20.87
CA TYR A 356 -39.78 -2.59 21.54
C TYR A 356 -39.04 -2.44 22.87
N LEU A 357 -38.90 -1.19 23.31
CA LEU A 357 -38.38 -0.88 24.64
C LEU A 357 -39.53 -0.86 25.63
N THR A 358 -39.32 -1.43 26.81
CA THR A 358 -40.25 -1.36 27.94
C THR A 358 -39.49 -1.50 29.26
N SER A 359 -40.21 -1.65 30.37
CA SER A 359 -39.60 -2.00 31.66
C SER A 359 -40.13 -3.34 32.18
N VAL A 360 -39.27 -4.10 32.84
CA VAL A 360 -39.56 -5.36 33.51
C VAL A 360 -39.35 -5.25 35.01
N ARG A 361 -40.13 -5.99 35.80
CA ARG A 361 -39.91 -6.20 37.25
C ARG A 361 -40.08 -7.67 37.62
N SER A 362 -39.39 -8.12 38.66
CA SER A 362 -39.56 -9.47 39.23
C SER A 362 -40.83 -9.57 40.08
N ALA A 363 -41.47 -10.73 40.12
CA ALA A 363 -42.56 -11.02 41.05
C ALA A 363 -42.01 -11.03 42.49
N GLY A 364 -42.64 -10.26 43.39
CA GLY A 364 -42.29 -10.22 44.83
C GLY A 364 -41.35 -9.08 45.26
N GLU A 365 -40.69 -8.39 44.35
CA GLU A 365 -40.07 -7.10 44.64
C GLU A 365 -41.19 -6.04 44.63
N GLY A 366 -41.45 -5.34 45.74
CA GLY A 366 -42.39 -4.21 45.77
C GLY A 366 -42.00 -3.10 44.77
N ASP A 367 -42.67 -1.94 44.79
CA ASP A 367 -42.51 -0.83 43.81
C ASP A 367 -41.09 -0.29 43.51
N LYS A 368 -40.03 -0.83 44.10
CA LYS A 368 -38.64 -0.39 43.94
C LYS A 368 -37.84 -1.28 43.00
N LYS A 369 -37.94 -0.94 41.70
CA LYS A 369 -36.95 -1.05 40.59
C LYS A 369 -37.50 -1.76 39.35
N TRP A 370 -38.28 -1.02 38.57
CA TRP A 370 -38.42 -1.32 37.14
C TRP A 370 -37.04 -1.26 36.47
N ARG A 371 -36.66 -2.32 35.73
CA ARG A 371 -35.46 -2.37 34.88
C ARG A 371 -35.86 -2.14 33.43
N GLU A 372 -35.14 -1.30 32.70
CA GLU A 372 -35.43 -1.08 31.28
C GLU A 372 -34.90 -2.26 30.45
N VAL A 373 -35.71 -2.75 29.52
CA VAL A 373 -35.36 -3.90 28.68
C VAL A 373 -35.71 -3.66 27.23
N PHE A 374 -34.96 -4.32 26.35
CA PHE A 374 -35.32 -4.54 24.95
C PHE A 374 -36.02 -5.89 24.82
N VAL A 375 -37.26 -5.87 24.33
CA VAL A 375 -38.02 -7.08 24.04
C VAL A 375 -37.93 -7.37 22.56
N LYS A 376 -37.35 -8.52 22.22
CA LYS A 376 -37.31 -9.04 20.85
C LYS A 376 -38.36 -10.15 20.71
N SER A 377 -39.08 -10.15 19.60
CA SER A 377 -40.04 -11.18 19.23
C SER A 377 -39.82 -11.61 17.78
N GLY A 378 -40.03 -12.90 17.48
CA GLY A 378 -39.84 -13.41 16.13
C GLY A 378 -39.54 -14.91 16.08
N PRO A 379 -39.53 -15.51 14.88
CA PRO A 379 -39.32 -16.95 14.70
C PRO A 379 -37.94 -17.43 15.13
N GLY A 380 -36.92 -16.56 15.15
CA GLY A 380 -35.55 -16.90 15.55
C GLY A 380 -35.28 -16.87 17.05
N VAL A 381 -36.22 -16.39 17.88
CA VAL A 381 -35.99 -16.13 19.31
C VAL A 381 -35.67 -17.40 20.11
N ALA A 382 -36.27 -18.54 19.76
CA ALA A 382 -35.99 -19.81 20.44
C ALA A 382 -34.55 -20.31 20.15
N ALA A 383 -34.08 -20.17 18.91
CA ALA A 383 -32.72 -20.51 18.51
C ALA A 383 -31.71 -19.55 19.14
N GLU A 384 -32.05 -18.26 19.20
CA GLU A 384 -31.23 -17.25 19.88
C GLU A 384 -31.08 -17.56 21.38
N PHE A 385 -32.17 -17.92 22.08
CA PHE A 385 -32.11 -18.31 23.48
C PHE A 385 -31.24 -19.56 23.72
N SER A 386 -31.37 -20.58 22.86
CA SER A 386 -30.65 -21.85 23.04
C SER A 386 -29.14 -21.71 22.82
N ILE A 387 -28.70 -20.78 21.96
CA ILE A 387 -27.28 -20.60 21.63
C ILE A 387 -26.52 -19.68 22.60
N LEU A 388 -27.22 -18.79 23.33
CA LEU A 388 -26.62 -17.83 24.26
C LEU A 388 -25.56 -18.43 25.22
N PRO A 389 -25.80 -19.59 25.87
CA PRO A 389 -24.78 -20.20 26.74
C PRO A 389 -23.50 -20.57 26.00
N THR A 390 -23.59 -20.95 24.72
CA THR A 390 -22.42 -21.26 23.89
C THR A 390 -21.70 -19.99 23.46
N ILE A 391 -22.44 -18.93 23.11
CA ILE A 391 -21.85 -17.61 22.82
C ILE A 391 -21.02 -17.12 24.01
N GLN A 392 -21.55 -17.23 25.23
CA GLN A 392 -20.87 -16.80 26.46
C GLN A 392 -19.59 -17.59 26.78
N LYS A 393 -19.40 -18.79 26.19
CA LYS A 393 -18.15 -19.56 26.33
C LYS A 393 -17.04 -19.03 25.42
N HIS A 394 -17.39 -18.49 24.26
CA HIS A 394 -16.43 -18.14 23.20
C HIS A 394 -16.24 -16.62 23.02
N PHE A 395 -17.25 -15.83 23.37
CA PHE A 395 -17.21 -14.38 23.37
C PHE A 395 -17.19 -13.84 24.80
N SER A 396 -16.49 -12.72 25.01
CA SER A 396 -16.43 -12.12 26.33
C SER A 396 -17.81 -11.63 26.79
N PRO A 397 -18.20 -11.84 28.06
CA PRO A 397 -19.53 -11.46 28.55
C PRO A 397 -19.87 -9.98 28.36
N HIS A 398 -18.86 -9.10 28.42
CA HIS A 398 -19.06 -7.68 28.16
C HIS A 398 -19.36 -7.35 26.69
N LEU A 399 -19.27 -8.28 25.75
CA LEU A 399 -19.62 -8.05 24.34
C LEU A 399 -21.03 -8.55 23.99
N ILE A 400 -21.66 -9.27 24.92
CA ILE A 400 -22.94 -9.94 24.70
C ILE A 400 -24.01 -9.22 25.52
N GLN A 401 -25.24 -9.18 24.99
CA GLN A 401 -26.37 -8.62 25.71
C GLN A 401 -26.67 -9.45 26.96
N GLN A 402 -26.97 -8.76 28.05
CA GLN A 402 -27.36 -9.43 29.29
C GLN A 402 -28.80 -9.91 29.17
N LEU A 403 -28.99 -11.22 29.25
CA LEU A 403 -30.31 -11.83 29.26
C LEU A 403 -31.03 -11.50 30.57
N CYS A 404 -32.19 -10.85 30.47
CA CYS A 404 -33.08 -10.60 31.61
C CYS A 404 -34.14 -11.68 31.76
N GLY A 405 -34.63 -12.27 30.65
CA GLY A 405 -35.65 -13.30 30.67
C GLY A 405 -35.98 -13.83 29.27
N TYR A 406 -36.75 -14.91 29.22
CA TYR A 406 -37.25 -15.56 28.01
C TYR A 406 -38.67 -16.07 28.28
N ASP A 407 -39.57 -15.98 27.30
CA ASP A 407 -40.89 -16.59 27.37
C ASP A 407 -41.15 -17.31 26.05
N GLY A 408 -40.93 -18.63 26.06
CA GLY A 408 -41.13 -19.48 24.89
C GLY A 408 -42.59 -19.66 24.49
N ALA A 409 -43.56 -19.42 25.39
CA ALA A 409 -44.98 -19.48 25.05
C ALA A 409 -45.40 -18.23 24.25
N GLN A 410 -44.83 -17.07 24.58
CA GLN A 410 -45.05 -15.82 23.85
C GLN A 410 -44.07 -15.59 22.69
N GLY A 411 -42.99 -16.39 22.61
CA GLY A 411 -41.97 -16.26 21.58
C GLY A 411 -41.14 -14.98 21.73
N ILE A 412 -40.85 -14.57 22.96
CA ILE A 412 -40.11 -13.34 23.28
C ILE A 412 -38.86 -13.58 24.12
N ILE A 413 -37.84 -12.76 23.90
CA ILE A 413 -36.61 -12.70 24.70
C ILE A 413 -36.37 -11.28 25.17
N LEU A 414 -35.93 -11.15 26.41
CA LEU A 414 -35.75 -9.88 27.10
C LEU A 414 -34.28 -9.67 27.39
N TYR A 415 -33.71 -8.62 26.82
CA TYR A 415 -32.35 -8.19 27.10
C TYR A 415 -32.35 -6.90 27.92
N ASP A 416 -31.33 -6.73 28.76
CA ASP A 416 -31.10 -5.47 29.44
C ASP A 416 -30.95 -4.34 28.42
N ARG A 417 -31.48 -3.15 28.75
CA ARG A 417 -31.45 -2.03 27.81
C ARG A 417 -30.02 -1.53 27.67
N PHE A 418 -29.47 -1.74 26.48
CA PHE A 418 -28.23 -1.11 26.07
C PHE A 418 -28.52 0.24 25.39
N HIS A 419 -28.09 1.35 26.00
CA HIS A 419 -28.30 2.71 25.48
C HIS A 419 -27.32 3.10 24.34
N GLY A 420 -27.13 2.21 23.37
CA GLY A 420 -26.21 2.39 22.24
C GLY A 420 -26.90 2.69 20.91
N GLN A 421 -26.10 3.06 19.91
CA GLN A 421 -26.50 3.15 18.50
C GLN A 421 -25.76 2.07 17.70
N SER A 422 -26.34 1.59 16.61
CA SER A 422 -25.62 0.67 15.73
C SER A 422 -24.42 1.37 15.07
N LEU A 423 -23.35 0.63 14.80
CA LEU A 423 -22.18 1.16 14.09
C LEU A 423 -22.57 1.72 12.72
N SER A 424 -23.52 1.07 12.03
CA SER A 424 -24.08 1.54 10.76
C SER A 424 -24.83 2.87 10.89
N ASP A 425 -25.61 3.07 11.95
CA ASP A 425 -26.29 4.36 12.20
C ASP A 425 -25.27 5.48 12.48
N ILE A 426 -24.22 5.18 13.25
CA ILE A 426 -23.15 6.13 13.55
C ILE A 426 -22.43 6.52 12.26
N ARG A 427 -22.14 5.54 11.40
CA ARG A 427 -21.52 5.78 10.08
C ARG A 427 -22.42 6.62 9.17
N LEU A 428 -23.72 6.36 9.13
CA LEU A 428 -24.67 7.17 8.35
C LEU A 428 -24.69 8.63 8.86
N LYS A 429 -24.71 8.83 10.18
CA LYS A 429 -24.64 10.17 10.79
C LYS A 429 -23.33 10.88 10.45
N LEU A 430 -22.20 10.16 10.42
CA LEU A 430 -20.90 10.70 10.01
C LEU A 430 -20.91 11.17 8.54
N ASN A 431 -21.59 10.44 7.66
CA ASN A 431 -21.77 10.87 6.27
C ASN A 431 -22.57 12.18 6.17
N ASN A 432 -23.51 12.39 7.11
CA ASN A 432 -24.48 13.49 7.07
C ASN A 432 -24.06 14.72 7.92
N THR A 433 -22.94 14.70 8.67
CA THR A 433 -22.55 15.80 9.58
C THR A 433 -21.40 16.67 9.05
N ARG A 434 -21.58 18.01 9.13
CA ARG A 434 -20.49 18.99 8.98
C ARG A 434 -19.77 19.17 10.32
N GLY A 435 -18.56 18.63 10.47
CA GLY A 435 -17.59 19.12 11.48
C GLY A 435 -17.17 18.20 12.63
N ALA A 436 -17.81 17.04 12.89
CA ALA A 436 -17.39 16.10 13.95
C ALA A 436 -16.59 14.91 13.39
N LYS A 437 -15.57 15.20 12.58
CA LYS A 437 -15.15 14.29 11.54
C LYS A 437 -14.00 13.34 11.91
N LYS A 438 -13.10 13.73 12.81
CA LYS A 438 -11.84 13.00 13.04
C LYS A 438 -11.94 11.97 14.15
N GLU A 439 -12.50 12.35 15.28
CA GLU A 439 -12.63 11.51 16.48
C GLU A 439 -13.60 10.34 16.22
N VAL A 440 -14.68 10.60 15.49
CA VAL A 440 -15.65 9.57 15.09
C VAL A 440 -15.01 8.57 14.12
N PHE A 441 -14.25 9.03 13.11
CA PHE A 441 -13.50 8.15 12.21
C PHE A 441 -12.52 7.24 12.96
N GLN A 442 -11.70 7.82 13.84
CA GLN A 442 -10.75 7.06 14.66
C GLN A 442 -11.46 6.02 15.51
N SER A 443 -12.60 6.38 16.07
CA SER A 443 -13.36 5.49 16.92
C SER A 443 -14.01 4.35 16.15
N LEU A 444 -14.58 4.62 14.96
CA LEU A 444 -15.11 3.56 14.07
C LEU A 444 -14.02 2.52 13.74
N VAL A 445 -12.82 3.00 13.41
CA VAL A 445 -11.67 2.14 13.13
C VAL A 445 -11.23 1.36 14.38
N SER A 446 -11.18 2.00 15.55
CA SER A 446 -10.84 1.32 16.81
C SER A 446 -11.83 0.22 17.16
N ILE A 447 -13.13 0.52 17.04
CA ILE A 447 -14.22 -0.41 17.30
C ILE A 447 -14.15 -1.61 16.35
N GLU A 448 -13.91 -1.37 15.06
CA GLU A 448 -13.77 -2.46 14.09
C GLU A 448 -12.55 -3.34 14.36
N LEU A 449 -11.41 -2.76 14.78
CA LEU A 449 -10.23 -3.52 15.19
C LEU A 449 -10.52 -4.42 16.41
N VAL A 450 -11.24 -3.89 17.40
CA VAL A 450 -11.68 -4.66 18.58
C VAL A 450 -12.65 -5.76 18.17
N ARG A 451 -13.68 -5.44 17.38
CA ARG A 451 -14.67 -6.40 16.86
C ARG A 451 -13.96 -7.54 16.15
N SER A 452 -13.12 -7.22 15.16
CA SER A 452 -12.36 -8.17 14.36
C SER A 452 -11.47 -9.08 15.22
N ARG A 453 -10.79 -8.52 16.24
CA ARG A 453 -10.01 -9.32 17.19
C ARG A 453 -10.87 -10.35 17.93
N HIS A 454 -12.05 -9.95 18.43
CA HIS A 454 -12.90 -10.87 19.17
C HIS A 454 -13.52 -11.95 18.28
N VAL A 455 -13.94 -11.58 17.07
CA VAL A 455 -14.49 -12.52 16.09
C VAL A 455 -13.43 -13.54 15.66
N VAL A 456 -12.25 -13.09 15.24
CA VAL A 456 -11.18 -13.99 14.78
C VAL A 456 -10.64 -14.86 15.93
N ALA A 457 -10.57 -14.34 17.16
CA ALA A 457 -10.15 -15.13 18.32
C ALA A 457 -11.14 -16.25 18.64
N ALA A 458 -12.45 -15.95 18.62
CA ALA A 458 -13.49 -16.96 18.82
C ALA A 458 -13.40 -18.04 17.73
N GLN A 459 -13.23 -17.64 16.47
CA GLN A 459 -13.17 -18.59 15.35
C GLN A 459 -11.91 -19.44 15.35
N LEU A 460 -10.72 -18.86 15.56
CA LEU A 460 -9.47 -19.61 15.59
C LEU A 460 -9.41 -20.56 16.80
N SER A 461 -9.95 -20.17 17.95
CA SER A 461 -9.97 -21.02 19.16
C SER A 461 -11.00 -22.15 19.12
N THR A 462 -12.00 -22.06 18.24
CA THR A 462 -13.07 -23.06 18.09
C THR A 462 -13.03 -23.79 16.76
N PHE A 463 -11.99 -23.54 15.95
CA PHE A 463 -11.81 -24.20 14.66
C PHE A 463 -11.77 -25.71 14.84
N SER A 464 -12.65 -26.42 14.14
CA SER A 464 -12.86 -27.85 14.26
C SER A 464 -13.10 -28.52 12.92
N THR A 465 -12.51 -29.69 12.74
CA THR A 465 -12.75 -30.61 11.63
C THR A 465 -13.49 -31.87 12.09
N ASP A 466 -14.18 -31.80 13.24
CA ASP A 466 -14.95 -32.92 13.80
C ASP A 466 -16.23 -33.16 12.98
N PRO A 467 -16.41 -34.35 12.38
CA PRO A 467 -17.59 -34.67 11.58
C PRO A 467 -18.94 -34.47 12.28
N GLU A 468 -19.01 -34.62 13.61
CA GLU A 468 -20.25 -34.40 14.37
C GLU A 468 -20.66 -32.92 14.41
N VAL A 469 -19.67 -32.01 14.41
CA VAL A 469 -19.88 -30.56 14.40
C VAL A 469 -20.13 -30.04 12.97
N GLN A 470 -19.48 -30.65 11.97
CA GLN A 470 -19.55 -30.25 10.56
C GLN A 470 -20.94 -30.44 9.92
N ALA A 471 -21.74 -31.37 10.41
CA ALA A 471 -23.03 -31.76 9.80
C ALA A 471 -24.19 -30.76 10.05
N GLY A 472 -24.02 -29.78 10.94
CA GLY A 472 -25.11 -28.93 11.43
C GLY A 472 -24.86 -27.43 11.30
N GLN A 473 -24.44 -26.95 10.12
CA GLN A 473 -24.20 -25.53 9.90
C GLN A 473 -25.53 -24.75 9.73
N ASP A 474 -25.76 -23.71 10.53
CA ASP A 474 -27.07 -23.01 10.58
C ASP A 474 -27.14 -21.70 9.75
N ILE A 475 -26.05 -21.30 9.07
CA ILE A 475 -25.97 -20.03 8.33
C ILE A 475 -26.61 -20.08 6.93
N HIS A 476 -27.01 -21.26 6.47
CA HIS A 476 -27.51 -21.50 5.11
C HIS A 476 -28.78 -20.71 4.77
N ARG A 477 -29.59 -20.35 5.77
CA ARG A 477 -30.78 -19.51 5.57
C ARG A 477 -30.49 -18.12 5.01
N PHE A 478 -29.26 -17.62 5.16
CA PHE A 478 -28.82 -16.34 4.59
C PHE A 478 -28.26 -16.44 3.19
N TYR A 479 -27.90 -17.64 2.75
CA TYR A 479 -27.23 -17.87 1.48
C TYR A 479 -28.02 -18.83 0.62
N TYR A 480 -27.91 -20.14 0.89
CA TYR A 480 -28.59 -21.18 0.15
C TYR A 480 -30.12 -21.00 0.09
N ASP A 481 -30.82 -20.83 1.22
CA ASP A 481 -32.30 -20.75 1.19
C ASP A 481 -32.81 -19.51 0.43
N ARG A 482 -31.98 -18.46 0.32
CA ARG A 482 -32.32 -17.26 -0.45
C ARG A 482 -32.19 -17.51 -1.96
N LEU A 483 -31.17 -18.26 -2.35
CA LEU A 483 -30.91 -18.65 -3.73
C LEU A 483 -31.85 -19.77 -4.20
N HIS A 484 -32.13 -20.73 -3.33
CA HIS A 484 -32.79 -21.98 -3.69
C HIS A 484 -34.13 -21.72 -4.35
N SER A 485 -34.31 -22.30 -5.55
CA SER A 485 -35.50 -22.10 -6.38
C SER A 485 -35.82 -20.62 -6.66
N ASN A 486 -34.80 -19.74 -6.69
CA ASN A 486 -34.93 -18.29 -6.83
C ASN A 486 -35.88 -17.65 -5.78
N ARG A 487 -36.05 -18.27 -4.61
CA ARG A 487 -37.07 -17.91 -3.62
C ARG A 487 -37.04 -16.43 -3.22
N ARG A 488 -35.87 -15.89 -2.91
CA ARG A 488 -35.74 -14.49 -2.48
C ARG A 488 -35.94 -13.50 -3.62
N MET A 489 -35.52 -13.85 -4.84
CA MET A 489 -35.81 -13.03 -6.03
C MET A 489 -37.31 -12.99 -6.30
N GLN A 490 -38.01 -14.11 -6.15
CA GLN A 490 -39.47 -14.16 -6.27
C GLN A 490 -40.15 -13.34 -5.16
N GLU A 491 -39.67 -13.42 -3.93
CA GLU A 491 -40.16 -12.59 -2.82
C GLU A 491 -40.02 -11.08 -3.10
N PHE A 492 -38.89 -10.66 -3.68
CA PHE A 492 -38.63 -9.24 -3.95
C PHE A 492 -39.30 -8.73 -5.23
N TYR A 493 -39.41 -9.56 -6.27
CA TYR A 493 -39.70 -9.12 -7.64
C TYR A 493 -40.81 -9.92 -8.35
N GLY A 494 -41.28 -11.03 -7.79
CA GLY A 494 -42.31 -11.90 -8.41
C GLY A 494 -43.72 -11.32 -8.45
N GLY A 495 -43.98 -10.23 -7.71
CA GLY A 495 -45.30 -9.58 -7.58
C GLY A 495 -45.77 -8.74 -8.77
N GLY A 496 -44.98 -8.63 -9.85
CA GLY A 496 -45.43 -8.09 -11.14
C GLY A 496 -45.27 -6.58 -11.39
N ASP A 497 -44.85 -5.77 -10.41
CA ASP A 497 -44.46 -4.37 -10.65
C ASP A 497 -42.95 -4.26 -10.89
N ALA A 498 -42.52 -4.60 -12.10
CA ALA A 498 -41.12 -4.46 -12.52
C ALA A 498 -40.81 -3.06 -13.09
N SER A 499 -41.64 -2.04 -12.80
CA SER A 499 -41.45 -0.68 -13.30
C SER A 499 -40.12 -0.04 -12.90
N PHE A 500 -39.40 -0.58 -11.91
CA PHE A 500 -38.03 -0.14 -11.58
C PHE A 500 -36.97 -0.70 -12.56
N LEU A 501 -37.26 -1.76 -13.32
CA LEU A 501 -36.42 -2.34 -14.39
C LEU A 501 -36.87 -1.83 -15.77
N GLN A 502 -36.97 -0.51 -15.92
CA GLN A 502 -37.43 0.10 -17.17
C GLN A 502 -36.37 0.02 -18.28
N THR A 503 -36.78 -0.45 -19.45
CA THR A 503 -35.99 -0.36 -20.69
C THR A 503 -36.05 1.05 -21.28
N GLY A 504 -35.10 1.40 -22.16
CA GLY A 504 -35.05 2.70 -22.85
C GLY A 504 -36.27 3.06 -23.73
N GLY A 505 -37.31 2.21 -23.76
CA GLY A 505 -38.60 2.45 -24.41
C GLY A 505 -39.82 2.41 -23.47
N GLY A 506 -39.64 2.41 -22.14
CA GLY A 506 -40.72 2.40 -21.16
C GLY A 506 -41.39 1.03 -20.91
N LYS A 507 -40.89 -0.04 -21.54
CA LYS A 507 -41.29 -1.42 -21.24
C LYS A 507 -40.55 -1.92 -20.00
N SER A 508 -41.26 -2.57 -19.09
CA SER A 508 -40.73 -3.21 -17.88
C SER A 508 -40.19 -4.61 -18.20
N LEU A 509 -39.04 -4.99 -17.64
CA LEU A 509 -38.43 -6.31 -17.81
C LEU A 509 -39.04 -7.33 -16.84
N ALA A 510 -39.56 -8.46 -17.34
CA ALA A 510 -40.05 -9.52 -16.45
C ALA A 510 -38.91 -10.20 -15.68
N LEU A 511 -39.19 -10.82 -14.53
CA LEU A 511 -38.16 -11.50 -13.73
C LEU A 511 -37.43 -12.60 -14.53
N ASP A 512 -38.16 -13.40 -15.30
CA ASP A 512 -37.54 -14.45 -16.13
C ASP A 512 -36.66 -13.87 -17.24
N GLU A 513 -37.04 -12.71 -17.82
CA GLU A 513 -36.24 -11.99 -18.81
C GLU A 513 -34.97 -11.40 -18.18
N LEU A 514 -35.07 -10.84 -16.97
CA LEU A 514 -33.93 -10.35 -16.18
C LEU A 514 -32.94 -11.48 -15.89
N MET A 515 -33.43 -12.61 -15.41
CA MET A 515 -32.59 -13.75 -15.03
C MET A 515 -31.88 -14.35 -16.25
N ALA A 516 -32.55 -14.40 -17.41
CA ALA A 516 -31.99 -14.97 -18.64
C ALA A 516 -31.05 -14.01 -19.41
N SER A 517 -31.16 -12.69 -19.21
CA SER A 517 -30.43 -11.70 -20.00
C SER A 517 -28.90 -11.81 -19.83
N PRO A 518 -28.12 -11.72 -20.92
CA PRO A 518 -26.67 -11.51 -20.84
C PRO A 518 -26.37 -10.19 -20.13
N VAL A 519 -25.27 -10.15 -19.36
CA VAL A 519 -24.85 -8.95 -18.62
C VAL A 519 -23.46 -8.54 -19.07
N VAL A 520 -23.30 -7.29 -19.48
CA VAL A 520 -22.01 -6.67 -19.80
C VAL A 520 -21.71 -5.62 -18.76
N VAL A 521 -20.59 -5.74 -18.06
CA VAL A 521 -20.15 -4.80 -17.02
C VAL A 521 -18.82 -4.17 -17.42
N ASN A 522 -18.75 -2.84 -17.53
CA ASN A 522 -17.54 -2.10 -17.97
C ASN A 522 -16.91 -2.70 -19.23
N GLY A 523 -17.74 -3.05 -20.22
CA GLY A 523 -17.32 -3.69 -21.47
C GLY A 523 -16.95 -5.18 -21.39
N THR A 524 -16.97 -5.80 -20.20
CA THR A 524 -16.69 -7.24 -20.01
C THR A 524 -17.98 -8.04 -20.01
N GLU A 525 -18.04 -9.12 -20.80
CA GLU A 525 -19.20 -10.00 -20.86
C GLU A 525 -19.22 -11.01 -19.70
N TYR A 526 -20.37 -11.14 -19.05
CA TYR A 526 -20.61 -12.10 -17.96
C TYR A 526 -21.73 -13.07 -18.34
N PRO A 527 -21.72 -14.30 -17.77
CA PRO A 527 -22.87 -15.19 -17.81
C PRO A 527 -24.14 -14.52 -17.29
N SER A 528 -25.31 -15.03 -17.68
CA SER A 528 -26.59 -14.49 -17.20
C SER A 528 -26.73 -14.63 -15.67
N LEU A 529 -27.63 -13.82 -15.09
CA LEU A 529 -27.94 -13.90 -13.67
C LEU A 529 -28.41 -15.29 -13.26
N GLU A 530 -29.25 -15.94 -14.06
CA GLU A 530 -29.69 -17.33 -13.85
C GLU A 530 -28.50 -18.30 -13.76
N SER A 531 -27.51 -18.16 -14.65
CA SER A 531 -26.32 -19.00 -14.61
C SER A 531 -25.50 -18.79 -13.34
N GLN A 532 -25.35 -17.54 -12.89
CA GLN A 532 -24.60 -17.24 -11.67
C GLN A 532 -25.35 -17.66 -10.41
N PHE A 533 -26.68 -17.52 -10.37
CA PHE A 533 -27.52 -18.00 -9.27
C PHE A 533 -27.39 -19.51 -9.10
N ARG A 534 -27.50 -20.28 -10.19
CA ARG A 534 -27.31 -21.74 -10.15
C ARG A 534 -25.92 -22.14 -9.69
N ARG A 535 -24.88 -21.42 -10.13
CA ARG A 535 -23.50 -21.65 -9.69
C ARG A 535 -23.35 -21.37 -8.19
N ALA A 536 -23.85 -20.23 -7.73
CA ALA A 536 -23.81 -19.86 -6.31
C ALA A 536 -24.62 -20.85 -5.44
N GLU A 537 -25.79 -21.28 -5.90
CA GLU A 537 -26.64 -22.26 -5.21
C GLU A 537 -25.91 -23.60 -5.05
N ALA A 538 -25.26 -24.09 -6.10
CA ALA A 538 -24.48 -25.33 -6.07
C ALA A 538 -23.27 -25.25 -5.13
N ILE A 539 -22.59 -24.10 -5.07
CA ILE A 539 -21.44 -23.87 -4.17
C ILE A 539 -21.90 -23.80 -2.71
N LEU A 540 -23.04 -23.16 -2.45
CA LEU A 540 -23.56 -22.89 -1.11
C LEU A 540 -24.50 -23.98 -0.58
N ASP A 541 -24.69 -25.08 -1.31
CA ASP A 541 -25.52 -26.21 -0.93
C ASP A 541 -25.03 -26.85 0.39
N PRO A 542 -25.84 -26.86 1.46
CA PRO A 542 -25.52 -27.52 2.74
C PRO A 542 -25.17 -29.00 2.57
N ALA A 543 -25.83 -29.68 1.63
CA ALA A 543 -25.61 -31.09 1.32
C ALA A 543 -24.47 -31.30 0.31
N GLY A 544 -23.90 -30.21 -0.22
CA GLY A 544 -22.79 -30.23 -1.14
C GLY A 544 -21.53 -30.82 -0.51
N ARG A 545 -20.72 -31.54 -1.31
CA ARG A 545 -19.48 -32.19 -0.83
C ARG A 545 -18.51 -31.22 -0.17
N HIS A 546 -18.47 -29.97 -0.64
CA HIS A 546 -17.57 -28.94 -0.13
C HIS A 546 -17.98 -28.46 1.27
N LEU A 547 -19.27 -28.26 1.55
CA LEU A 547 -19.71 -27.74 2.86
C LEU A 547 -19.92 -28.83 3.91
N HIS A 548 -20.45 -30.00 3.53
CA HIS A 548 -20.72 -31.10 4.47
C HIS A 548 -19.47 -31.55 5.26
N LYS A 549 -18.27 -31.41 4.68
CA LYS A 549 -17.00 -31.83 5.30
C LYS A 549 -16.05 -30.68 5.57
N ALA A 550 -16.47 -29.44 5.31
CA ALA A 550 -15.61 -28.28 5.53
C ALA A 550 -15.35 -28.05 7.02
N PRO A 551 -14.20 -27.46 7.38
CA PRO A 551 -13.96 -27.00 8.74
C PRO A 551 -15.03 -26.04 9.23
N THR A 552 -15.35 -26.11 10.52
CA THR A 552 -16.30 -25.22 11.18
C THR A 552 -15.63 -24.45 12.29
N ALA A 553 -16.18 -23.29 12.62
CA ALA A 553 -15.80 -22.51 13.78
C ALA A 553 -17.03 -21.81 14.35
N PHE A 554 -16.99 -21.50 15.64
CA PHE A 554 -18.07 -20.76 16.28
C PHE A 554 -18.05 -19.30 15.84
N GLY A 555 -19.13 -18.84 15.21
CA GLY A 555 -19.31 -17.46 14.79
C GLY A 555 -20.68 -16.91 15.19
N LEU A 556 -20.88 -15.62 14.93
CA LEU A 556 -22.14 -14.94 15.22
C LEU A 556 -23.13 -15.02 14.05
N GLY A 557 -22.66 -15.41 12.86
CA GLY A 557 -23.35 -15.48 11.58
C GLY A 557 -23.71 -14.11 10.98
N ASP A 558 -24.14 -13.15 11.80
CA ASP A 558 -24.64 -11.84 11.38
C ASP A 558 -23.95 -10.66 12.08
N GLY A 559 -22.67 -10.79 12.41
CA GLY A 559 -21.91 -9.83 13.21
C GLY A 559 -21.45 -8.55 12.48
N HIS A 560 -22.28 -7.99 11.58
CA HIS A 560 -21.98 -6.76 10.83
C HIS A 560 -22.30 -5.48 11.63
N GLY A 561 -21.92 -4.31 11.14
CA GLY A 561 -22.06 -3.04 11.86
C GLY A 561 -23.50 -2.62 12.23
N GLY A 562 -24.52 -3.21 11.61
CA GLY A 562 -25.92 -3.00 11.98
C GLY A 562 -26.32 -3.78 13.24
N ASN A 563 -25.61 -4.87 13.53
CA ASN A 563 -25.83 -5.75 14.70
C ASN A 563 -24.72 -5.54 15.77
N LEU A 564 -24.18 -4.33 15.83
CA LEU A 564 -23.14 -3.93 16.76
C LEU A 564 -23.46 -2.57 17.38
N LEU A 565 -23.83 -2.55 18.66
CA LEU A 565 -24.19 -1.34 19.39
C LEU A 565 -23.00 -0.72 20.13
N VAL A 566 -22.96 0.62 20.14
CA VAL A 566 -21.93 1.43 20.80
C VAL A 566 -22.56 2.64 21.49
N THR A 567 -22.15 2.96 22.73
CA THR A 567 -22.74 4.07 23.51
C THR A 567 -21.93 5.38 23.46
N ASP A 568 -20.61 5.31 23.55
CA ASP A 568 -19.72 6.48 23.67
C ASP A 568 -18.42 6.35 22.86
N MET A 569 -18.46 5.54 21.80
CA MET A 569 -17.33 5.29 20.92
C MET A 569 -16.10 4.70 21.65
N SER A 570 -16.31 4.04 22.79
CA SER A 570 -15.28 3.31 23.55
C SER A 570 -15.37 1.79 23.39
N GLU A 571 -14.23 1.12 23.52
CA GLU A 571 -14.10 -0.34 23.38
C GLU A 571 -14.83 -1.11 24.50
N GLU A 572 -14.88 -0.54 25.71
CA GLU A 572 -15.51 -1.14 26.91
C GLU A 572 -17.05 -1.16 26.84
N ARG A 573 -17.63 -0.47 25.85
CA ARG A 573 -19.08 -0.33 25.67
C ARG A 573 -19.52 -0.69 24.25
N LEU A 574 -18.97 -1.80 23.75
CA LEU A 574 -19.42 -2.53 22.57
C LEU A 574 -20.40 -3.64 22.95
N ARG A 575 -21.47 -3.87 22.19
CA ARG A 575 -22.34 -5.06 22.32
C ARG A 575 -22.76 -5.59 20.95
N PHE A 576 -22.48 -6.86 20.69
CA PHE A 576 -23.14 -7.60 19.60
C PHE A 576 -24.60 -7.83 19.95
N ILE A 577 -25.46 -7.81 18.96
CA ILE A 577 -26.89 -8.11 19.10
C ILE A 577 -27.30 -9.10 18.00
N ASP A 578 -28.50 -9.67 18.11
CA ASP A 578 -29.12 -10.51 17.07
C ASP A 578 -28.34 -11.81 16.78
N TYR A 579 -28.49 -12.80 17.67
CA TYR A 579 -27.71 -14.05 17.61
C TYR A 579 -28.42 -15.22 16.94
N GLU A 580 -29.47 -14.99 16.16
CA GLU A 580 -30.35 -16.04 15.64
C GLU A 580 -29.69 -17.04 14.69
N VAL A 581 -28.49 -16.74 14.18
CA VAL A 581 -27.69 -17.62 13.32
C VAL A 581 -26.31 -17.91 13.90
N ALA A 582 -26.06 -17.51 15.15
CA ALA A 582 -24.81 -17.86 15.81
C ALA A 582 -24.72 -19.38 15.93
N GLY A 583 -23.52 -19.93 15.75
CA GLY A 583 -23.33 -21.37 15.74
C GLY A 583 -22.00 -21.78 15.14
N PHE A 584 -21.86 -23.10 14.92
CA PHE A 584 -20.72 -23.66 14.23
C PHE A 584 -21.02 -23.72 12.73
N HIS A 585 -20.23 -23.01 11.94
CA HIS A 585 -20.34 -22.99 10.49
C HIS A 585 -18.98 -22.68 9.87
N HIS A 586 -18.89 -22.78 8.54
CA HIS A 586 -17.66 -22.44 7.83
C HIS A 586 -17.20 -21.01 8.20
N PRO A 587 -15.97 -20.81 8.71
CA PRO A 587 -15.52 -19.51 9.24
C PRO A 587 -15.54 -18.39 8.18
N ILE A 588 -15.29 -18.72 6.92
CA ILE A 588 -15.33 -17.78 5.80
C ILE A 588 -16.75 -17.30 5.47
N LEU A 589 -17.77 -18.17 5.57
CA LEU A 589 -19.17 -17.78 5.33
C LEU A 589 -19.68 -16.76 6.35
N ASP A 590 -19.20 -16.86 7.60
CA ASP A 590 -19.47 -15.89 8.66
C ASP A 590 -18.99 -14.47 8.31
N GLN A 591 -17.95 -14.36 7.47
CA GLN A 591 -17.37 -13.07 7.11
C GLN A 591 -18.03 -12.40 5.91
N ALA A 592 -18.76 -13.14 5.06
CA ALA A 592 -19.29 -12.59 3.82
C ALA A 592 -20.28 -11.43 4.07
N LYS A 593 -21.19 -11.57 5.04
CA LYS A 593 -22.19 -10.54 5.36
C LYS A 593 -21.54 -9.31 6.02
N PRO A 594 -20.71 -9.43 7.08
CA PRO A 594 -19.93 -8.29 7.58
C PRO A 594 -19.08 -7.58 6.53
N LEU A 595 -18.44 -8.33 5.63
CA LEU A 595 -17.61 -7.75 4.57
C LEU A 595 -18.45 -6.97 3.54
N TYR A 596 -19.61 -7.50 3.13
CA TYR A 596 -20.45 -6.81 2.17
C TYR A 596 -21.17 -5.60 2.79
N LEU A 597 -21.85 -5.78 3.92
CA LEU A 597 -22.67 -4.72 4.51
C LEU A 597 -21.82 -3.56 5.04
N ASP A 598 -20.60 -3.83 5.52
CA ASP A 598 -19.73 -2.79 6.06
C ASP A 598 -18.66 -2.34 5.05
N GLY A 599 -18.08 -3.23 4.24
CA GLY A 599 -17.04 -2.89 3.27
C GLY A 599 -17.63 -2.27 2.00
N PHE A 600 -18.72 -2.83 1.47
CA PHE A 600 -19.46 -2.32 0.32
C PHE A 600 -20.64 -1.44 0.73
N PHE A 601 -20.60 -0.86 1.93
CA PHE A 601 -21.66 -0.01 2.49
C PHE A 601 -22.13 1.09 1.51
N GLY A 602 -21.17 1.74 0.84
CA GLY A 602 -21.46 2.78 -0.16
C GLY A 602 -22.23 2.32 -1.39
N VAL A 603 -22.05 1.05 -1.78
CA VAL A 603 -22.77 0.40 -2.87
C VAL A 603 -24.16 -0.03 -2.41
N LEU A 604 -24.25 -0.69 -1.26
CA LEU A 604 -25.51 -1.23 -0.73
C LEU A 604 -26.50 -0.14 -0.30
N TYR A 605 -25.99 0.99 0.20
CA TYR A 605 -26.77 2.08 0.80
C TYR A 605 -26.68 3.40 0.03
N LYS A 606 -26.34 3.36 -1.27
CA LYS A 606 -26.19 4.54 -2.15
C LYS A 606 -27.39 5.50 -2.08
N ASP A 607 -28.61 4.98 -2.00
CA ASP A 607 -29.86 5.75 -1.95
C ASP A 607 -30.09 6.56 -0.67
N ILE A 608 -29.52 6.12 0.46
CA ILE A 608 -29.65 6.83 1.74
C ILE A 608 -28.40 7.64 2.10
N LEU A 609 -27.32 7.49 1.34
CA LEU A 609 -26.12 8.31 1.47
C LEU A 609 -26.31 9.65 0.78
N LEU A 610 -26.25 10.73 1.57
CA LEU A 610 -26.28 12.08 1.01
C LEU A 610 -24.96 12.41 0.29
N PRO A 611 -24.99 13.13 -0.85
CA PRO A 611 -23.79 13.69 -1.46
C PRO A 611 -23.08 14.61 -0.46
N GLY A 612 -21.82 14.32 -0.13
CA GLY A 612 -21.06 15.08 0.86
C GLY A 612 -19.57 14.76 0.84
N ASN A 613 -18.76 15.59 1.50
CA ASN A 613 -17.28 15.54 1.44
C ASN A 613 -16.64 14.23 1.96
N ASN A 614 -17.42 13.32 2.57
CA ASN A 614 -16.93 12.04 3.10
C ASN A 614 -17.57 10.82 2.39
N ALA A 615 -18.47 11.04 1.43
CA ALA A 615 -19.09 9.97 0.66
C ALA A 615 -18.13 9.51 -0.45
N GLY A 616 -18.14 8.21 -0.77
CA GLY A 616 -17.51 7.73 -2.00
C GLY A 616 -18.20 8.31 -3.24
N LYS A 617 -17.59 8.14 -4.40
CA LYS A 617 -18.20 8.48 -5.69
C LYS A 617 -18.67 7.19 -6.36
N TYR A 618 -19.91 7.19 -6.83
CA TYR A 618 -20.57 6.00 -7.38
C TYR A 618 -21.32 6.40 -8.66
N ASP A 619 -20.55 6.61 -9.72
CA ASP A 619 -21.09 6.92 -11.04
C ASP A 619 -21.52 5.62 -11.70
N ILE A 620 -22.74 5.59 -12.25
CA ILE A 620 -23.29 4.42 -12.94
C ILE A 620 -24.13 4.87 -14.12
N GLN A 621 -24.00 4.16 -15.22
CA GLN A 621 -24.86 4.18 -16.38
C GLN A 621 -25.27 2.75 -16.67
N TRP A 622 -26.52 2.56 -17.04
CA TRP A 622 -27.02 1.24 -17.38
C TRP A 622 -28.02 1.34 -18.51
N LYS A 623 -28.10 0.28 -19.30
CA LYS A 623 -29.03 0.16 -20.42
C LYS A 623 -29.52 -1.27 -20.50
N VAL A 624 -30.84 -1.44 -20.46
CA VAL A 624 -31.50 -2.69 -20.81
C VAL A 624 -31.87 -2.62 -22.28
N GLY A 625 -31.16 -3.38 -23.12
CA GLY A 625 -31.40 -3.51 -24.56
C GLY A 625 -32.11 -4.81 -24.92
N GLU A 626 -32.37 -5.01 -26.21
CA GLU A 626 -33.01 -6.25 -26.72
C GLU A 626 -32.12 -7.49 -26.58
N THR A 627 -30.79 -7.31 -26.55
CA THR A 627 -29.80 -8.39 -26.53
C THR A 627 -29.16 -8.62 -25.17
N GLY A 628 -29.50 -7.83 -24.14
CA GLY A 628 -28.93 -7.95 -22.81
C GLY A 628 -28.88 -6.63 -22.03
N ILE A 629 -28.22 -6.68 -20.87
CA ILE A 629 -28.08 -5.58 -19.92
C ILE A 629 -26.63 -5.10 -19.96
N THR A 630 -26.41 -3.82 -20.22
CA THR A 630 -25.09 -3.18 -20.13
C THR A 630 -25.05 -2.27 -18.90
N ILE A 631 -24.00 -2.37 -18.10
CA ILE A 631 -23.79 -1.58 -16.89
C ILE A 631 -22.35 -1.06 -16.91
N ASP A 632 -22.19 0.25 -16.97
CA ASP A 632 -20.90 0.92 -16.84
C ASP A 632 -20.88 1.68 -15.53
N TYR A 633 -19.86 1.48 -14.71
CA TYR A 633 -19.72 2.16 -13.42
C TYR A 633 -18.30 2.64 -13.17
N ALA A 634 -18.19 3.72 -12.41
CA ALA A 634 -16.95 4.16 -11.79
C ALA A 634 -17.19 4.34 -10.28
N ILE A 635 -16.51 3.53 -9.47
CA ILE A 635 -16.61 3.56 -8.01
C ILE A 635 -15.31 4.06 -7.42
N GLN A 636 -15.42 5.04 -6.52
CA GLN A 636 -14.36 5.47 -5.62
C GLN A 636 -14.88 5.33 -4.18
N PHE A 637 -14.46 4.27 -3.49
CA PHE A 637 -14.82 4.05 -2.08
C PHE A 637 -14.24 5.13 -1.17
N SER A 638 -15.01 5.55 -0.16
CA SER A 638 -14.52 6.49 0.84
C SER A 638 -13.38 5.86 1.66
N LEU A 639 -12.55 6.71 2.30
CA LEU A 639 -11.47 6.21 3.16
C LEU A 639 -11.99 5.33 4.31
N ILE A 640 -13.20 5.60 4.83
CA ILE A 640 -13.80 4.77 5.88
C ILE A 640 -14.26 3.41 5.33
N ASP A 641 -14.85 3.36 4.14
CA ASP A 641 -15.22 2.08 3.49
C ASP A 641 -13.98 1.21 3.30
N ARG A 642 -12.92 1.79 2.72
CA ARG A 642 -11.65 1.08 2.51
C ARG A 642 -11.01 0.63 3.82
N ALA A 643 -10.97 1.49 4.84
CA ALA A 643 -10.37 1.14 6.14
C ALA A 643 -11.13 -0.01 6.82
N LEU A 644 -12.46 0.03 6.87
CA LEU A 644 -13.27 -1.02 7.50
C LEU A 644 -13.21 -2.33 6.72
N ALA A 645 -13.29 -2.28 5.38
CA ALA A 645 -13.12 -3.46 4.53
C ALA A 645 -11.75 -4.09 4.77
N PHE A 646 -10.68 -3.29 4.73
CA PHE A 646 -9.32 -3.79 4.88
C PHE A 646 -9.05 -4.36 6.28
N ILE A 647 -9.61 -3.78 7.35
CA ILE A 647 -9.51 -4.38 8.70
C ILE A 647 -10.15 -5.77 8.71
N LYS A 648 -11.28 -5.99 8.05
CA LYS A 648 -11.91 -7.32 7.99
C LYS A 648 -11.09 -8.28 7.13
N LEU A 649 -10.60 -7.81 5.99
CA LEU A 649 -9.78 -8.61 5.08
C LEU A 649 -8.45 -9.04 5.70
N GLU A 650 -7.75 -8.11 6.37
CA GLU A 650 -6.47 -8.41 7.03
C GLU A 650 -6.66 -9.03 8.41
N CYS A 651 -7.41 -8.41 9.33
CA CYS A 651 -7.43 -8.85 10.72
C CYS A 651 -8.36 -10.04 10.99
N VAL A 652 -9.22 -10.43 10.04
CA VAL A 652 -10.11 -11.60 10.19
C VAL A 652 -9.91 -12.59 9.06
N LEU A 653 -10.19 -12.19 7.81
CA LEU A 653 -10.20 -13.12 6.68
C LEU A 653 -8.82 -13.76 6.45
N ARG A 654 -7.73 -12.98 6.47
CA ARG A 654 -6.38 -13.53 6.27
C ARG A 654 -5.98 -14.58 7.33
N PRO A 655 -6.06 -14.33 8.65
CA PRO A 655 -5.78 -15.36 9.66
C PRO A 655 -6.60 -16.63 9.49
N LEU A 656 -7.87 -16.51 9.09
CA LEU A 656 -8.72 -17.67 8.82
C LEU A 656 -8.23 -18.44 7.60
N LEU A 657 -7.87 -17.75 6.52
CA LEU A 657 -7.30 -18.38 5.32
C LEU A 657 -5.92 -19.01 5.61
N ASP A 658 -5.07 -18.37 6.41
CA ASP A 658 -3.79 -18.93 6.85
C ASP A 658 -4.01 -20.21 7.67
N ARG A 659 -5.04 -20.24 8.52
CA ARG A 659 -5.43 -21.46 9.26
C ARG A 659 -5.98 -22.53 8.31
N LEU A 660 -6.82 -22.17 7.35
CA LEU A 660 -7.37 -23.10 6.35
C LEU A 660 -6.29 -23.67 5.43
N ALA A 661 -5.25 -22.90 5.11
CA ALA A 661 -4.11 -23.36 4.33
C ALA A 661 -3.39 -24.55 4.98
N ALA A 662 -3.45 -24.68 6.32
CA ALA A 662 -2.92 -25.85 7.02
C ALA A 662 -3.75 -27.13 6.80
N GLU A 663 -4.98 -27.03 6.31
CA GLU A 663 -5.81 -28.17 5.88
C GLU A 663 -5.53 -28.58 4.43
N GLY A 664 -4.99 -27.68 3.61
CA GLY A 664 -4.55 -27.93 2.24
C GLY A 664 -4.93 -26.81 1.27
N PRO A 665 -4.29 -26.75 0.08
CA PRO A 665 -4.56 -25.72 -0.93
C PRO A 665 -5.98 -25.79 -1.50
N ASP A 666 -6.53 -26.99 -1.68
CA ASP A 666 -7.89 -27.20 -2.19
C ASP A 666 -8.96 -26.60 -1.27
N GLU A 667 -8.72 -26.63 0.05
CA GLU A 667 -9.64 -26.06 1.05
C GLU A 667 -9.65 -24.52 0.97
N VAL A 668 -8.48 -23.91 0.72
CA VAL A 668 -8.38 -22.46 0.52
C VAL A 668 -9.11 -22.03 -0.76
N GLU A 669 -8.94 -22.78 -1.85
CA GLU A 669 -9.62 -22.48 -3.11
C GLU A 669 -11.14 -22.60 -2.96
N ALA A 670 -11.63 -23.71 -2.38
CA ALA A 670 -13.04 -23.91 -2.08
C ALA A 670 -13.61 -22.82 -1.14
N SER A 671 -12.83 -22.42 -0.14
CA SER A 671 -13.18 -21.32 0.77
C SER A 671 -13.32 -19.96 0.06
N ILE A 672 -12.47 -19.68 -0.93
CA ILE A 672 -12.55 -18.45 -1.74
C ILE A 672 -13.78 -18.50 -2.65
N GLU A 673 -14.11 -19.66 -3.23
CA GLU A 673 -15.34 -19.83 -4.00
C GLU A 673 -16.59 -19.66 -3.13
N LEU A 674 -16.59 -20.22 -1.92
CA LEU A 674 -17.66 -20.03 -0.93
C LEU A 674 -17.85 -18.55 -0.59
N LEU A 675 -16.76 -17.81 -0.35
CA LEU A 675 -16.80 -16.37 -0.09
C LEU A 675 -17.38 -15.61 -1.29
N SER A 676 -16.92 -15.93 -2.50
CA SER A 676 -17.37 -15.31 -3.75
C SER A 676 -18.88 -15.49 -3.96
N ALA A 677 -19.39 -16.72 -3.82
CA ALA A 677 -20.82 -17.02 -3.93
C ALA A 677 -21.67 -16.35 -2.83
N ALA A 678 -21.17 -16.31 -1.59
CA ALA A 678 -21.85 -15.66 -0.48
C ALA A 678 -21.89 -14.13 -0.64
N LEU A 679 -20.82 -13.50 -1.13
CA LEU A 679 -20.78 -12.07 -1.43
C LEU A 679 -21.70 -11.70 -2.60
N PHE A 680 -21.75 -12.53 -3.65
CA PHE A 680 -22.73 -12.38 -4.74
C PHE A 680 -24.17 -12.42 -4.21
N THR A 681 -24.44 -13.36 -3.31
CA THR A 681 -25.76 -13.48 -2.66
C THR A 681 -26.06 -12.25 -1.80
N ASN A 682 -25.08 -11.75 -1.05
CA ASN A 682 -25.25 -10.54 -0.25
C ASN A 682 -25.53 -9.30 -1.11
N ALA A 683 -24.90 -9.20 -2.28
CA ALA A 683 -25.10 -8.08 -3.21
C ALA A 683 -26.54 -7.96 -3.70
N LEU A 684 -27.17 -9.09 -4.04
CA LEU A 684 -28.49 -9.09 -4.69
C LEU A 684 -29.65 -9.39 -3.74
N LEU A 685 -29.42 -10.19 -2.68
CA LEU A 685 -30.49 -10.81 -1.88
C LEU A 685 -30.55 -10.33 -0.41
N THR A 686 -29.66 -9.41 -0.01
CA THR A 686 -29.71 -8.80 1.32
C THR A 686 -30.81 -7.77 1.45
N ARG A 687 -31.00 -6.95 0.41
CA ARG A 687 -31.89 -5.78 0.43
C ARG A 687 -32.87 -5.84 -0.73
N ASN A 688 -34.11 -5.49 -0.47
CA ASN A 688 -35.12 -5.40 -1.52
C ASN A 688 -34.98 -4.06 -2.25
N PHE A 689 -34.59 -4.09 -3.52
CA PHE A 689 -34.38 -2.89 -4.33
C PHE A 689 -35.61 -2.47 -5.14
N SER A 690 -36.72 -3.22 -5.10
CA SER A 690 -37.92 -2.97 -5.93
C SER A 690 -38.54 -1.58 -5.74
N LYS A 691 -38.31 -0.95 -4.59
CA LYS A 691 -38.81 0.40 -4.24
C LYS A 691 -37.73 1.49 -4.28
N LEU A 692 -36.53 1.16 -4.74
CA LEU A 692 -35.36 2.03 -4.75
C LEU A 692 -35.02 2.44 -6.20
N PRO A 693 -34.21 3.50 -6.39
CA PRO A 693 -33.71 3.84 -7.72
C PRO A 693 -33.00 2.65 -8.38
N ALA A 694 -33.28 2.42 -9.65
CA ALA A 694 -32.71 1.31 -10.44
C ALA A 694 -31.18 1.26 -10.40
N ASP A 695 -30.53 2.43 -10.35
CA ASP A 695 -29.08 2.58 -10.15
C ASP A 695 -28.53 1.75 -8.99
N VAL A 696 -29.25 1.66 -7.88
CA VAL A 696 -28.79 0.91 -6.69
C VAL A 696 -28.78 -0.59 -7.00
N PHE A 697 -29.83 -1.08 -7.66
CA PHE A 697 -29.92 -2.47 -8.09
C PHE A 697 -28.82 -2.79 -9.10
N TYR A 698 -28.68 -2.01 -10.18
CA TYR A 698 -27.68 -2.27 -11.21
C TYR A 698 -26.25 -2.14 -10.70
N LEU A 699 -25.98 -1.23 -9.76
CA LEU A 699 -24.66 -1.13 -9.14
C LEU A 699 -24.34 -2.37 -8.29
N ASN A 700 -25.28 -2.82 -7.46
CA ASN A 700 -25.11 -4.04 -6.66
C ASN A 700 -25.01 -5.28 -7.57
N CYS A 701 -25.77 -5.33 -8.66
CA CYS A 701 -25.69 -6.37 -9.67
C CYS A 701 -24.28 -6.40 -10.29
N ALA A 702 -23.79 -5.29 -10.82
CA ALA A 702 -22.46 -5.21 -11.42
C ALA A 702 -21.33 -5.60 -10.45
N VAL A 703 -21.38 -5.09 -9.21
CA VAL A 703 -20.40 -5.44 -8.16
C VAL A 703 -20.50 -6.92 -7.79
N GLY A 704 -21.71 -7.46 -7.62
CA GLY A 704 -21.93 -8.88 -7.36
C GLY A 704 -21.40 -9.77 -8.47
N MET A 705 -21.69 -9.45 -9.74
CA MET A 705 -21.18 -10.17 -10.91
C MET A 705 -19.65 -10.15 -10.96
N THR A 706 -19.03 -8.99 -10.65
CA THR A 706 -17.57 -8.86 -10.58
C THR A 706 -16.99 -9.76 -9.47
N LEU A 707 -17.60 -9.77 -8.27
CA LEU A 707 -17.18 -10.60 -7.14
C LEU A 707 -17.32 -12.10 -7.42
N MET A 708 -18.36 -12.50 -8.16
CA MET A 708 -18.62 -13.90 -8.55
C MET A 708 -17.66 -14.40 -9.65
N HIS A 709 -17.20 -13.50 -10.50
CA HIS A 709 -16.29 -13.80 -11.61
C HIS A 709 -14.83 -13.83 -11.18
N ASP A 710 -14.36 -12.78 -10.52
CA ASP A 710 -12.98 -12.68 -10.01
C ASP A 710 -12.94 -11.84 -8.73
N ILE A 711 -13.09 -12.53 -7.59
CA ILE A 711 -13.01 -11.92 -6.26
C ILE A 711 -11.63 -11.29 -5.97
N LYS A 712 -10.54 -11.82 -6.56
CA LYS A 712 -9.18 -11.30 -6.35
C LYS A 712 -9.04 -9.94 -7.02
N LEU A 713 -9.42 -9.85 -8.29
CA LEU A 713 -9.44 -8.60 -9.04
C LEU A 713 -10.40 -7.59 -8.40
N ALA A 714 -11.56 -8.03 -7.92
CA ALA A 714 -12.52 -7.17 -7.23
C ALA A 714 -11.93 -6.53 -5.98
N PHE A 715 -11.33 -7.31 -5.07
CA PHE A 715 -10.73 -6.76 -3.85
C PHE A 715 -9.51 -5.88 -4.11
N ARG A 716 -8.67 -6.24 -5.10
CA ARG A 716 -7.57 -5.39 -5.55
C ARG A 716 -8.09 -4.05 -6.08
N SER A 717 -9.09 -4.08 -6.97
CA SER A 717 -9.63 -2.89 -7.62
C SER A 717 -10.39 -1.97 -6.66
N PHE A 718 -11.20 -2.54 -5.76
CA PHE A 718 -12.06 -1.76 -4.86
C PHE A 718 -11.34 -1.27 -3.60
N PHE A 719 -10.46 -2.09 -3.03
CA PHE A 719 -9.83 -1.83 -1.74
C PHE A 719 -8.31 -1.79 -1.78
N GLY A 720 -7.67 -2.13 -2.90
CA GLY A 720 -6.20 -2.26 -2.97
C GLY A 720 -5.69 -3.44 -2.16
N TRP A 721 -6.47 -4.52 -2.03
CA TRP A 721 -6.12 -5.69 -1.22
C TRP A 721 -5.73 -6.90 -2.08
N ASP A 722 -4.45 -7.25 -2.07
CA ASP A 722 -3.87 -8.38 -2.83
C ASP A 722 -3.73 -9.67 -2.01
N GLY A 723 -4.40 -9.75 -0.86
CA GLY A 723 -4.08 -10.73 0.16
C GLY A 723 -4.32 -12.19 -0.17
N LEU A 724 -5.15 -12.45 -1.17
CA LEU A 724 -5.44 -13.80 -1.68
C LEU A 724 -4.25 -14.42 -2.44
N TYR A 725 -3.32 -13.62 -3.00
CA TYR A 725 -2.15 -14.14 -3.71
C TYR A 725 -1.03 -14.63 -2.77
N ALA A 726 -0.99 -14.12 -1.54
CA ALA A 726 0.06 -14.50 -0.57
C ALA A 726 -0.12 -15.92 -0.02
N ILE A 727 -1.35 -16.43 0.04
CA ILE A 727 -1.65 -17.76 0.61
C ILE A 727 -1.20 -18.89 -0.34
N ALA A 728 -1.12 -18.63 -1.65
CA ALA A 728 -0.68 -19.61 -2.65
C ALA A 728 0.85 -19.85 -2.66
N ASN A 729 1.65 -18.97 -2.03
CA ASN A 729 3.11 -19.02 -2.09
C ASN A 729 3.80 -19.36 -0.74
N ASP A 730 3.06 -19.42 0.37
CA ASP A 730 3.65 -19.59 1.72
C ASP A 730 3.61 -21.07 2.21
N ALA A 731 3.28 -22.05 1.35
CA ALA A 731 3.06 -23.45 1.75
C ALA A 731 4.35 -24.32 1.88
N GLU A 732 5.54 -23.86 1.48
CA GLU A 732 6.78 -24.66 1.59
C GLU A 732 7.81 -24.18 2.63
N ASP A 733 7.69 -22.97 3.19
CA ASP A 733 8.80 -22.36 3.94
C ASP A 733 8.73 -22.44 5.49
N SER A 734 7.90 -23.32 6.06
CA SER A 734 7.64 -23.32 7.52
C SER A 734 8.12 -24.53 8.34
N LYS A 735 8.99 -25.42 7.83
CA LYS A 735 9.63 -26.45 8.67
C LYS A 735 11.07 -26.77 8.28
N GLY A 736 12.00 -26.46 9.19
CA GLY A 736 13.24 -27.22 9.32
C GLY A 736 14.50 -26.47 8.90
N TRP A 737 15.27 -26.06 9.90
CA TRP A 737 16.68 -25.77 9.81
C TRP A 737 17.44 -26.81 8.96
N VAL A 738 18.16 -26.37 7.94
CA VAL A 738 19.31 -27.11 7.43
C VAL A 738 20.48 -26.77 8.35
N THR A 739 20.79 -27.69 9.27
CA THR A 739 21.96 -27.62 10.13
C THR A 739 23.20 -28.12 9.38
N LEU A 740 24.18 -27.22 9.27
CA LEU A 740 25.64 -27.42 9.22
C LEU A 740 26.27 -28.35 8.17
N HIS A 741 27.13 -27.77 7.35
CA HIS A 741 28.55 -28.13 7.44
C HIS A 741 29.40 -26.88 7.70
N GLN A 742 30.16 -26.92 8.79
CA GLN A 742 31.27 -25.99 9.06
C GLN A 742 32.41 -26.24 8.07
N GLY A 743 33.05 -25.14 7.63
CA GLY A 743 34.39 -25.15 7.03
C GLY A 743 34.46 -24.35 5.73
N GLY A 744 35.06 -23.17 5.75
CA GLY A 744 35.78 -22.70 4.55
C GLY A 744 37.02 -23.57 4.31
N PRO A 745 37.75 -23.47 3.18
CA PRO A 745 37.71 -22.43 2.15
C PRO A 745 37.68 -22.94 0.68
N VAL A 746 37.71 -21.98 -0.25
CA VAL A 746 38.04 -22.04 -1.70
C VAL A 746 36.88 -22.39 -2.64
N LEU A 747 36.35 -21.34 -3.29
CA LEU A 747 35.49 -21.42 -4.47
C LEU A 747 36.36 -21.52 -5.73
N ASP A 748 35.97 -22.40 -6.65
CA ASP A 748 36.53 -22.49 -8.01
C ASP A 748 35.82 -21.55 -8.99
N GLU A 749 36.50 -21.23 -10.09
CA GLU A 749 36.07 -20.26 -11.12
C GLU A 749 34.80 -20.65 -11.90
N GLU A 750 34.34 -21.90 -11.81
CA GLU A 750 33.11 -22.35 -12.47
C GLU A 750 31.85 -21.92 -11.69
N SER A 751 31.96 -21.79 -10.36
CA SER A 751 30.89 -21.29 -9.49
C SER A 751 30.69 -19.76 -9.61
N LEU A 752 31.70 -19.02 -10.09
CA LEU A 752 31.61 -17.58 -10.37
C LEU A 752 30.77 -17.27 -11.61
N THR A 753 30.69 -18.19 -12.57
CA THR A 753 29.97 -17.96 -13.84
C THR A 753 28.46 -18.14 -13.67
N MET A 754 27.99 -19.07 -12.82
CA MET A 754 26.56 -19.22 -12.52
C MET A 754 26.01 -18.14 -11.58
N LEU A 755 26.85 -17.46 -10.80
CA LEU A 755 26.42 -16.37 -9.91
C LEU A 755 26.14 -15.06 -10.65
N LEU A 756 26.68 -14.88 -11.85
CA LEU A 756 26.45 -13.70 -12.70
C LEU A 756 25.12 -13.76 -13.45
N GLU A 757 24.56 -14.94 -13.71
CA GLU A 757 23.24 -15.07 -14.37
C GLU A 757 22.06 -14.86 -13.40
N GLY A 758 22.26 -15.02 -12.09
CA GLY A 758 21.22 -14.78 -11.08
C GLY A 758 21.07 -13.32 -10.65
N PHE A 759 22.10 -12.50 -10.80
CA PHE A 759 22.12 -11.12 -10.29
C PHE A 759 21.48 -10.11 -11.25
N LEU A 760 21.30 -10.46 -12.53
CA LEU A 760 20.71 -9.58 -13.55
C LEU A 760 19.17 -9.54 -13.55
N ASN A 761 18.50 -10.36 -12.74
CA ASN A 761 17.03 -10.45 -12.71
C ASN A 761 16.35 -9.62 -11.61
N GLN A 762 17.10 -8.85 -10.80
CA GLN A 762 16.53 -8.21 -9.59
C GLN A 762 16.61 -6.67 -9.56
N THR A 763 16.61 -6.00 -10.72
CA THR A 763 16.72 -4.53 -10.77
C THR A 763 15.68 -3.86 -11.66
N VAL A 764 14.46 -4.38 -11.75
CA VAL A 764 13.44 -3.79 -12.66
C VAL A 764 12.01 -3.85 -12.14
N LYS A 765 11.78 -3.28 -10.97
CA LYS A 765 10.43 -2.99 -10.49
C LYS A 765 10.46 -1.69 -9.69
N GLU A 766 10.35 -0.57 -10.40
CA GLU A 766 9.84 0.72 -9.90
C GLU A 766 9.80 1.69 -11.11
N GLY A 767 8.69 1.66 -11.84
CA GLY A 767 8.47 2.55 -12.99
C GLY A 767 7.59 1.97 -14.09
N TRP A 768 6.49 1.32 -13.75
CA TRP A 768 5.54 0.78 -14.73
C TRP A 768 4.17 1.43 -14.51
N LEU A 769 3.69 2.15 -15.52
CA LEU A 769 2.26 2.13 -15.82
C LEU A 769 1.96 0.65 -16.18
N GLU A 770 0.89 0.06 -15.64
CA GLU A 770 0.39 -1.28 -15.97
C GLU A 770 0.51 -1.58 -17.49
N PRO A 771 0.77 -2.82 -17.95
CA PRO A 771 0.88 -3.16 -19.39
C PRO A 771 -0.32 -2.70 -20.24
N GLU A 772 -1.47 -2.45 -19.60
CA GLU A 772 -2.74 -1.98 -20.18
C GLU A 772 -2.86 -0.44 -20.23
N THR A 773 -1.94 0.30 -19.60
CA THR A 773 -1.89 1.77 -19.54
C THR A 773 -0.82 2.35 -20.46
N VAL A 774 -0.71 1.79 -21.66
CA VAL A 774 0.06 2.39 -22.77
C VAL A 774 -0.76 3.57 -23.31
N PHE A 775 -0.45 4.77 -22.85
CA PHE A 775 -1.05 6.00 -23.38
C PHE A 775 -0.25 6.48 -24.60
N LEU A 776 -0.78 6.23 -25.79
CA LEU A 776 -0.21 6.73 -27.06
C LEU A 776 -1.05 7.92 -27.51
N ARG A 777 -0.43 9.10 -27.67
CA ARG A 777 -1.16 10.28 -28.15
C ARG A 777 -1.46 10.19 -29.65
N ARG A 778 -0.57 9.55 -30.39
CA ARG A 778 -0.61 9.29 -31.84
C ARG A 778 -0.95 7.83 -32.10
N PHE A 779 -2.01 7.35 -31.43
CA PHE A 779 -2.36 5.93 -31.44
C PHE A 779 -2.56 5.39 -32.87
N GLU A 780 -3.33 6.10 -33.69
CA GLU A 780 -3.67 5.66 -35.05
C GLU A 780 -2.42 5.61 -35.95
N GLU A 781 -1.58 6.65 -35.95
CA GLU A 781 -0.35 6.63 -36.75
C GLU A 781 0.63 5.55 -36.27
N THR A 782 0.71 5.36 -34.95
CA THR A 782 1.53 4.29 -34.35
C THR A 782 1.06 2.92 -34.83
N LEU A 783 -0.25 2.66 -34.83
CA LEU A 783 -0.81 1.41 -35.34
C LEU A 783 -0.50 1.19 -36.83
N GLN A 784 -0.55 2.21 -37.66
CA GLN A 784 -0.24 2.10 -39.10
C GLN A 784 1.20 1.66 -39.34
N VAL A 785 2.16 2.27 -38.62
CA VAL A 785 3.57 1.86 -38.70
C VAL A 785 3.71 0.42 -38.19
N HIS A 786 3.10 0.06 -37.06
CA HIS A 786 3.15 -1.31 -36.54
C HIS A 786 2.59 -2.36 -37.52
N ARG A 787 1.44 -2.10 -38.15
CA ARG A 787 0.84 -2.99 -39.17
C ARG A 787 1.74 -3.15 -40.40
N ARG A 788 2.48 -2.11 -40.80
CA ARG A 788 3.41 -2.18 -41.95
C ARG A 788 4.54 -3.18 -41.73
N PHE A 789 5.08 -3.27 -40.51
CA PHE A 789 6.23 -4.12 -40.17
C PHE A 789 5.83 -5.47 -39.56
N SER A 790 4.64 -5.58 -38.97
CA SER A 790 4.14 -6.85 -38.44
C SER A 790 4.06 -7.93 -39.50
N LYS A 791 4.51 -9.14 -39.14
CA LYS A 791 4.31 -10.36 -39.95
C LYS A 791 2.84 -10.79 -39.99
N ASP A 792 2.02 -10.30 -39.07
CA ASP A 792 0.57 -10.46 -39.07
C ASP A 792 -0.11 -9.16 -39.51
N LYS A 793 -0.71 -9.17 -40.70
CA LYS A 793 -1.32 -7.98 -41.31
C LYS A 793 -2.71 -7.65 -40.77
N GLU A 794 -3.39 -8.63 -40.17
CA GLU A 794 -4.75 -8.49 -39.64
C GLU A 794 -4.75 -8.36 -38.10
N GLU A 795 -3.61 -7.98 -37.54
CA GLU A 795 -3.43 -7.95 -36.11
C GLU A 795 -4.29 -6.87 -35.42
N GLY A 796 -5.02 -7.30 -34.38
CA GLY A 796 -5.88 -6.44 -33.57
C GLY A 796 -5.11 -5.42 -32.72
N GLU A 797 -5.73 -4.26 -32.49
CA GLU A 797 -5.16 -3.12 -31.76
C GLU A 797 -4.68 -3.49 -30.34
N GLY A 798 -5.47 -4.30 -29.63
CA GLY A 798 -5.10 -4.79 -28.30
C GLY A 798 -3.83 -5.64 -28.28
N ALA A 799 -3.51 -6.36 -29.37
CA ALA A 799 -2.27 -7.14 -29.46
C ALA A 799 -1.05 -6.22 -29.63
N VAL A 800 -1.18 -5.15 -30.41
CA VAL A 800 -0.15 -4.12 -30.57
C VAL A 800 0.10 -3.41 -29.23
N ILE A 801 -0.97 -2.98 -28.53
CA ILE A 801 -0.87 -2.35 -27.20
C ILE A 801 -0.14 -3.26 -26.20
N ARG A 802 -0.51 -4.54 -26.14
CA ARG A 802 0.14 -5.51 -25.24
C ARG A 802 1.62 -5.68 -25.54
N ARG A 803 2.01 -5.70 -26.82
CA ARG A 803 3.43 -5.79 -27.20
C ARG A 803 4.21 -4.53 -26.90
N ILE A 804 3.63 -3.35 -27.10
CA ILE A 804 4.25 -2.09 -26.67
C ILE A 804 4.42 -2.10 -25.14
N GLY A 805 3.39 -2.53 -24.40
CA GLY A 805 3.46 -2.73 -22.95
C GLY A 805 4.57 -3.71 -22.55
N LYS A 806 4.76 -4.80 -23.31
CA LYS A 806 5.82 -5.78 -23.07
C LYS A 806 7.22 -5.27 -23.43
N ALA A 807 7.36 -4.58 -24.56
CA ALA A 807 8.62 -3.97 -25.00
C ALA A 807 9.05 -2.89 -24.02
N ARG A 808 8.08 -2.14 -23.49
CA ARG A 808 8.28 -1.25 -22.36
C ARG A 808 8.79 -2.06 -21.18
N GLU A 809 8.04 -3.09 -20.71
CA GLU A 809 8.36 -3.98 -19.56
C GLU A 809 9.81 -4.50 -19.59
N LEU A 810 10.26 -4.92 -20.77
CA LEU A 810 11.59 -5.45 -20.97
C LEU A 810 12.63 -4.32 -21.16
N GLY A 811 12.24 -3.20 -21.76
CA GLY A 811 13.11 -2.06 -22.02
C GLY A 811 13.61 -1.34 -20.77
N MET A 812 12.78 -1.19 -19.71
CA MET A 812 13.29 -0.61 -18.45
C MET A 812 14.27 -1.56 -17.76
N LYS A 813 14.31 -2.85 -18.15
CA LYS A 813 15.32 -3.80 -17.65
C LYS A 813 16.72 -3.49 -18.17
N ILE A 814 16.79 -2.92 -19.37
CA ILE A 814 18.03 -2.50 -20.02
C ILE A 814 18.48 -1.17 -19.40
N ALA A 815 17.65 -0.12 -19.50
CA ALA A 815 17.88 1.14 -18.82
C ALA A 815 16.56 1.91 -18.62
N PRO A 816 16.30 2.50 -17.43
CA PRO A 816 15.03 3.14 -17.10
C PRO A 816 14.94 4.58 -17.67
N HIS A 817 15.24 4.76 -18.96
CA HIS A 817 15.14 6.05 -19.61
C HIS A 817 13.70 6.57 -19.58
N THR A 818 13.56 7.89 -19.48
CA THR A 818 12.24 8.54 -19.42
C THR A 818 11.37 8.23 -20.65
N CYS A 819 11.99 7.99 -21.82
CA CYS A 819 11.27 7.59 -23.04
C CYS A 819 10.67 6.17 -22.94
N ILE A 820 11.33 5.23 -22.26
CA ILE A 820 10.81 3.88 -22.01
C ILE A 820 9.74 3.95 -20.92
N ARG A 821 10.02 4.65 -19.82
CA ARG A 821 9.08 4.76 -18.70
C ARG A 821 7.72 5.32 -19.11
N GLU A 822 7.66 6.25 -20.06
CA GLU A 822 6.42 6.91 -20.47
C GLU A 822 5.88 6.39 -21.81
N SER A 823 6.36 5.25 -22.32
CA SER A 823 5.96 4.67 -23.60
C SER A 823 6.23 5.54 -24.84
N ILE A 824 6.92 6.66 -24.70
CA ILE A 824 7.28 7.59 -25.79
C ILE A 824 8.14 6.90 -26.87
N PHE A 825 8.91 5.89 -26.51
CA PHE A 825 9.74 5.13 -27.46
C PHE A 825 8.93 4.44 -28.56
N ALA A 826 7.63 4.19 -28.35
CA ALA A 826 6.74 3.57 -29.33
C ALA A 826 6.16 4.58 -30.33
N GLU A 827 6.21 5.89 -30.04
CA GLU A 827 5.70 6.96 -30.91
C GLU A 827 6.85 7.61 -31.69
N PRO A 828 6.95 7.41 -33.01
CA PRO A 828 7.96 8.07 -33.82
C PRO A 828 7.80 9.60 -33.77
N ARG A 829 8.94 10.29 -33.85
CA ARG A 829 9.09 11.74 -33.70
C ARG A 829 9.98 12.37 -34.75
N ILE A 830 10.68 11.57 -35.53
CA ILE A 830 11.55 12.01 -36.63
C ILE A 830 10.79 12.86 -37.66
N ASP A 831 9.50 12.58 -37.85
CA ASP A 831 8.60 13.24 -38.81
C ASP A 831 8.18 14.65 -38.42
N HIS A 832 8.40 15.06 -37.16
CA HIS A 832 8.07 16.40 -36.68
C HIS A 832 9.22 17.40 -36.84
N HIS A 833 10.39 16.95 -37.31
CA HIS A 833 11.54 17.81 -37.51
C HIS A 833 11.37 18.66 -38.77
N PHE A 834 11.75 19.94 -38.72
CA PHE A 834 11.58 20.87 -39.86
C PHE A 834 12.33 20.47 -41.14
N LEU A 835 13.30 19.56 -41.07
CA LEU A 835 14.02 19.01 -42.23
C LEU A 835 13.45 17.69 -42.76
N TYR A 836 12.51 17.05 -42.07
CA TYR A 836 12.12 15.67 -42.38
C TYR A 836 11.68 15.48 -43.84
N GLU A 837 10.78 16.34 -44.33
CA GLU A 837 10.31 16.31 -45.71
C GLU A 837 11.45 16.54 -46.71
N SER A 838 12.34 17.49 -46.45
CA SER A 838 13.49 17.76 -47.33
C SER A 838 14.49 16.59 -47.36
N VAL A 839 14.66 15.87 -46.25
CA VAL A 839 15.48 14.64 -46.18
C VAL A 839 14.85 13.55 -47.05
N LEU A 840 13.53 13.34 -46.95
CA LEU A 840 12.82 12.38 -47.78
C LEU A 840 12.86 12.75 -49.27
N GLU A 841 12.64 14.01 -49.61
CA GLU A 841 12.75 14.51 -50.99
C GLU A 841 14.14 14.29 -51.58
N GLU A 842 15.19 14.61 -50.83
CA GLU A 842 16.57 14.42 -51.25
C GLU A 842 16.93 12.94 -51.38
N ALA A 843 16.43 12.09 -50.47
CA ALA A 843 16.61 10.65 -50.55
C ALA A 843 15.96 10.03 -51.80
N ARG A 844 14.85 10.61 -52.28
CA ARG A 844 14.13 10.18 -53.49
C ARG A 844 14.78 10.66 -54.79
N LYS A 845 15.68 11.64 -54.75
CA LYS A 845 16.34 12.15 -55.98
C LYS A 845 17.25 11.07 -56.58
N PRO A 846 17.17 10.82 -57.90
CA PRO A 846 18.07 9.89 -58.55
C PRO A 846 19.50 10.42 -58.51
N GLY A 847 20.42 9.59 -58.03
CA GLY A 847 21.85 9.90 -57.90
C GLY A 847 22.73 8.68 -58.19
N PRO A 848 24.06 8.87 -58.29
CA PRO A 848 24.99 7.79 -58.65
C PRO A 848 25.08 6.68 -57.59
N THR A 849 24.73 6.98 -56.34
CA THR A 849 24.64 6.01 -55.23
C THR A 849 23.41 6.34 -54.39
N PRO A 850 22.73 5.33 -53.80
CA PRO A 850 21.62 5.58 -52.89
C PRO A 850 22.09 6.38 -51.67
N LYS A 851 21.20 7.27 -51.18
CA LYS A 851 21.46 8.06 -49.99
C LYS A 851 21.39 7.18 -48.75
N ARG A 852 22.35 7.34 -47.84
CA ARG A 852 22.42 6.55 -46.60
C ARG A 852 22.15 7.41 -45.38
N LEU A 853 21.42 6.86 -44.41
CA LEU A 853 21.11 7.50 -43.13
C LEU A 853 21.61 6.65 -41.96
N VAL A 854 22.14 7.29 -40.93
CA VAL A 854 22.40 6.67 -39.63
C VAL A 854 21.64 7.39 -38.53
N ASP A 855 20.98 6.63 -37.66
CA ASP A 855 20.35 7.13 -36.44
C ASP A 855 21.20 6.72 -35.24
N VAL A 856 21.74 7.70 -34.52
CA VAL A 856 22.67 7.52 -33.40
C VAL A 856 21.92 7.63 -32.08
N GLY A 857 21.88 6.53 -31.32
CA GLY A 857 20.99 6.35 -30.17
C GLY A 857 19.58 5.94 -30.61
N CYS A 858 19.49 4.96 -31.52
CA CYS A 858 18.23 4.58 -32.18
C CYS A 858 17.23 3.84 -31.28
N CYS A 859 17.64 3.40 -30.09
CA CYS A 859 16.84 2.58 -29.18
C CYS A 859 16.19 1.39 -29.94
N MET A 860 14.88 1.19 -29.80
CA MET A 860 14.15 0.10 -30.47
C MET A 860 13.86 0.35 -31.96
N GLY A 861 14.31 1.47 -32.54
CA GLY A 861 14.24 1.77 -33.97
C GLY A 861 12.89 2.28 -34.48
N SER A 862 12.06 2.91 -33.64
CA SER A 862 10.74 3.42 -34.04
C SER A 862 10.82 4.59 -35.03
N ASP A 863 11.79 5.50 -34.84
CA ASP A 863 12.04 6.61 -35.77
C ASP A 863 12.51 6.11 -37.15
N ILE A 864 13.41 5.12 -37.18
CA ILE A 864 13.83 4.45 -38.42
C ILE A 864 12.65 3.80 -39.15
N ARG A 865 11.75 3.12 -38.42
CA ARG A 865 10.57 2.49 -39.04
C ARG A 865 9.58 3.50 -39.59
N LYS A 866 9.43 4.67 -38.97
CA LYS A 866 8.64 5.77 -39.55
C LYS A 866 9.29 6.32 -40.82
N LEU A 867 10.60 6.51 -40.82
CA LEU A 867 11.36 6.94 -41.99
C LEU A 867 11.20 5.97 -43.17
N ILE A 868 11.30 4.67 -42.92
CA ILE A 868 11.10 3.62 -43.94
C ILE A 868 9.64 3.58 -44.39
N PHE A 869 8.70 3.70 -43.45
CA PHE A 869 7.26 3.76 -43.76
C PHE A 869 6.95 4.91 -44.74
N ASP A 870 7.64 6.04 -44.63
CA ASP A 870 7.47 7.21 -45.51
C ASP A 870 8.31 7.16 -46.80
N GLY A 871 9.01 6.05 -47.07
CA GLY A 871 9.65 5.77 -48.35
C GLY A 871 11.16 5.97 -48.41
N PHE A 872 11.88 5.88 -47.28
CA PHE A 872 13.32 5.69 -47.29
C PHE A 872 13.67 4.19 -47.41
N GLU A 873 14.65 3.85 -48.25
CA GLU A 873 15.02 2.46 -48.50
C GLU A 873 15.71 1.82 -47.27
N ALA A 874 15.12 0.75 -46.74
CA ALA A 874 15.53 0.14 -45.47
C ALA A 874 16.99 -0.34 -45.44
N GLU A 875 17.49 -0.87 -46.57
CA GLU A 875 18.87 -1.34 -46.74
C GLU A 875 19.92 -0.23 -46.60
N ASN A 876 19.49 1.04 -46.72
CA ASN A 876 20.36 2.20 -46.65
C ASN A 876 20.29 2.91 -45.28
N VAL A 877 19.62 2.31 -44.28
CA VAL A 877 19.53 2.86 -42.93
C VAL A 877 20.31 2.01 -41.94
N LEU A 878 21.10 2.67 -41.09
CA LEU A 878 21.80 2.08 -39.97
C LEU A 878 21.27 2.64 -38.65
N GLY A 879 20.87 1.79 -37.72
CA GLY A 879 20.63 2.16 -36.33
C GLY A 879 21.85 1.84 -35.48
N ILE A 880 22.39 2.81 -34.75
CA ILE A 880 23.47 2.61 -33.77
C ILE A 880 22.92 2.86 -32.37
N ASP A 881 23.15 1.91 -31.46
CA ASP A 881 22.91 2.11 -30.03
C ASP A 881 23.97 1.35 -29.22
N LEU A 882 24.16 1.75 -27.96
CA LEU A 882 25.07 1.07 -27.04
C LEU A 882 24.51 -0.29 -26.63
N GLU A 883 23.19 -0.38 -26.48
CA GLU A 883 22.53 -1.52 -25.84
C GLU A 883 21.86 -2.43 -26.87
N LYS A 884 22.52 -3.56 -27.21
CA LYS A 884 22.00 -4.54 -28.18
C LYS A 884 20.59 -5.04 -27.83
N GLY A 885 20.25 -5.12 -26.55
CA GLY A 885 18.94 -5.58 -26.09
C GLY A 885 17.78 -4.77 -26.67
N TYR A 886 17.98 -3.49 -27.02
CA TYR A 886 16.92 -2.70 -27.66
C TYR A 886 16.58 -3.18 -29.07
N PHE A 887 17.51 -3.80 -29.77
CA PHE A 887 17.30 -4.28 -31.15
C PHE A 887 16.30 -5.46 -31.16
N ASP A 888 16.51 -6.42 -30.26
CA ASP A 888 15.63 -7.59 -30.10
C ASP A 888 14.23 -7.16 -29.64
N LEU A 889 14.15 -6.15 -28.77
CA LEU A 889 12.87 -5.57 -28.35
C LEU A 889 12.16 -4.86 -29.48
N GLY A 890 12.88 -4.17 -30.37
CA GLY A 890 12.31 -3.57 -31.58
C GLY A 890 11.68 -4.62 -32.50
N VAL A 891 12.41 -5.71 -32.78
CA VAL A 891 11.91 -6.84 -33.60
C VAL A 891 10.65 -7.45 -32.98
N MET A 892 10.64 -7.67 -31.66
CA MET A 892 9.49 -8.20 -30.94
C MET A 892 8.30 -7.23 -30.95
N MET A 893 8.54 -5.95 -30.64
CA MET A 893 7.50 -4.93 -30.54
C MET A 893 6.73 -4.76 -31.86
N TYR A 894 7.47 -4.75 -32.98
CA TYR A 894 6.89 -4.64 -34.33
C TYR A 894 6.46 -5.99 -34.91
N ASN A 895 6.64 -7.10 -34.19
CA ASN A 895 6.28 -8.46 -34.62
C ASN A 895 6.86 -8.83 -35.98
N GLU A 896 8.13 -8.50 -36.16
CA GLU A 896 8.88 -8.84 -37.35
C GLU A 896 9.26 -10.34 -37.34
N TYR A 897 9.88 -10.79 -38.42
CA TYR A 897 10.57 -12.08 -38.44
C TYR A 897 11.81 -12.03 -37.54
N SER A 898 12.65 -13.07 -37.54
CA SER A 898 13.89 -13.10 -36.74
C SER A 898 14.92 -12.01 -37.07
N LYS A 899 14.65 -11.12 -38.05
CA LYS A 899 15.51 -10.00 -38.45
C LYS A 899 14.69 -8.76 -38.84
N SER A 900 15.21 -7.59 -38.47
CA SER A 900 14.73 -6.26 -38.89
C SER A 900 15.02 -6.00 -40.39
N PRO A 901 14.22 -5.18 -41.09
CA PRO A 901 14.47 -4.82 -42.50
C PRO A 901 15.66 -3.86 -42.71
N PHE A 902 16.25 -3.34 -41.64
CA PHE A 902 17.43 -2.47 -41.65
C PHE A 902 18.50 -2.99 -40.68
N GLU A 903 19.71 -2.46 -40.77
CA GLU A 903 20.83 -2.90 -39.93
C GLU A 903 20.80 -2.21 -38.57
N PHE A 904 20.91 -2.99 -37.49
CA PHE A 904 21.29 -2.51 -36.17
C PHE A 904 22.76 -2.81 -35.88
N ARG A 905 23.45 -1.88 -35.22
CA ARG A 905 24.84 -2.06 -34.81
C ARG A 905 25.05 -1.59 -33.38
N GLU A 906 25.56 -2.51 -32.57
CA GLU A 906 25.98 -2.24 -31.20
C GLU A 906 27.32 -1.48 -31.24
N ALA A 907 27.35 -0.26 -30.71
CA ALA A 907 28.60 0.50 -30.59
C ALA A 907 28.51 1.59 -29.51
N ASP A 908 29.55 1.68 -28.68
CA ASP A 908 29.77 2.84 -27.80
C ASP A 908 30.31 4.02 -28.60
N VAL A 909 29.41 4.93 -29.01
CA VAL A 909 29.74 6.15 -29.74
C VAL A 909 30.56 7.16 -28.94
N LEU A 910 30.79 6.94 -27.64
CA LEU A 910 31.69 7.76 -26.84
C LEU A 910 33.04 7.08 -26.59
N SER A 911 33.23 5.85 -27.06
CA SER A 911 34.48 5.12 -26.94
C SER A 911 35.57 5.80 -27.77
N LYS A 912 36.76 5.90 -27.18
CA LYS A 912 37.98 6.32 -27.87
C LYS A 912 38.34 5.39 -29.03
N ASP A 913 38.08 4.10 -28.86
CA ASP A 913 38.34 3.09 -29.88
C ASP A 913 37.18 2.92 -30.89
N PHE A 914 36.18 3.82 -30.90
CA PHE A 914 35.00 3.67 -31.76
C PHE A 914 35.36 3.42 -33.23
N CYS A 915 36.29 4.20 -33.79
CA CYS A 915 36.74 4.05 -35.18
C CYS A 915 37.48 2.74 -35.43
N ARG A 916 38.27 2.29 -34.45
CA ARG A 916 39.03 1.03 -34.55
C ARG A 916 38.10 -0.17 -34.60
N PHE A 917 37.05 -0.17 -33.78
CA PHE A 917 36.08 -1.26 -33.71
C PHE A 917 34.96 -1.17 -34.74
N ASN A 918 34.77 -0.01 -35.38
CA ASN A 918 33.78 0.21 -36.43
C ASN A 918 34.39 0.70 -37.76
N PRO A 919 35.31 -0.09 -38.36
CA PRO A 919 35.93 0.28 -39.62
C PRO A 919 34.87 0.43 -40.73
N GLY A 920 35.05 1.43 -41.60
CA GLY A 920 34.17 1.67 -42.75
C GLY A 920 32.92 2.51 -42.46
N LEU A 921 32.73 3.01 -41.23
CA LEU A 921 31.69 4.00 -40.93
C LEU A 921 32.11 5.45 -41.19
N GLU A 922 33.41 5.70 -41.36
CA GLU A 922 33.94 7.04 -41.66
C GLU A 922 33.33 7.58 -42.96
N SER A 923 32.75 8.79 -42.91
CA SER A 923 32.14 9.42 -44.08
C SER A 923 31.10 8.54 -44.78
N GLY A 924 30.41 7.66 -44.04
CA GLY A 924 29.54 6.65 -44.62
C GLY A 924 28.15 7.16 -45.02
N PHE A 925 27.71 8.28 -44.45
CA PHE A 925 26.29 8.68 -44.42
C PHE A 925 26.03 10.08 -44.95
N ASP A 926 25.01 10.20 -45.80
CA ASP A 926 24.53 11.49 -46.31
C ASP A 926 23.73 12.24 -45.22
N PHE A 927 23.04 11.48 -44.37
CA PHE A 927 22.24 11.99 -43.25
C PHE A 927 22.63 11.31 -41.94
N VAL A 928 22.94 12.10 -40.92
CA VAL A 928 23.21 11.64 -39.55
C VAL A 928 22.15 12.23 -38.64
N HIS A 929 21.34 11.39 -38.01
CA HIS A 929 20.27 11.78 -37.11
C HIS A 929 20.60 11.40 -35.66
N SER A 930 20.18 12.22 -34.70
CA SER A 930 20.14 11.85 -33.28
C SER A 930 19.07 12.67 -32.54
N ALA A 931 18.22 11.99 -31.77
CA ALA A 931 17.14 12.65 -31.03
C ALA A 931 17.18 12.32 -29.52
N ASN A 932 17.28 13.37 -28.69
CA ASN A 932 17.20 13.28 -27.23
C ASN A 932 18.29 12.39 -26.58
N VAL A 933 19.49 12.34 -27.14
CA VAL A 933 20.64 11.59 -26.59
C VAL A 933 21.60 12.48 -25.79
N ILE A 934 21.93 13.68 -26.28
CA ILE A 934 22.99 14.54 -25.74
C ILE A 934 22.81 14.93 -24.26
N HIS A 935 21.56 15.02 -23.79
CA HIS A 935 21.27 15.43 -22.41
C HIS A 935 21.64 14.34 -21.40
N LEU A 936 22.01 13.15 -21.87
CA LEU A 936 22.55 12.05 -21.07
C LEU A 936 24.02 12.26 -20.70
N PHE A 937 24.71 13.22 -21.32
CA PHE A 937 26.16 13.41 -21.22
C PHE A 937 26.54 14.70 -20.51
N GLU A 938 27.72 14.69 -19.88
CA GLU A 938 28.40 15.89 -19.38
C GLU A 938 29.16 16.59 -20.50
N ALA A 939 29.51 17.87 -20.32
CA ALA A 939 30.03 18.76 -21.36
C ALA A 939 31.13 18.13 -22.25
N THR A 940 32.16 17.52 -21.66
CA THR A 940 33.25 16.89 -22.42
C THR A 940 32.79 15.74 -23.31
N ARG A 941 31.84 14.93 -22.83
CA ARG A 941 31.23 13.83 -23.58
C ARG A 941 30.25 14.32 -24.65
N GLN A 942 29.61 15.48 -24.44
CA GLN A 942 28.77 16.11 -25.46
C GLN A 942 29.59 16.57 -26.68
N LEU A 943 30.79 17.13 -26.43
CA LEU A 943 31.73 17.46 -27.51
C LEU A 943 32.16 16.20 -28.28
N GLN A 944 32.51 15.13 -27.57
CA GLN A 944 32.90 13.87 -28.18
C GLN A 944 31.78 13.26 -29.05
N PHE A 945 30.55 13.30 -28.56
CA PHE A 945 29.38 12.83 -29.30
C PHE A 945 29.23 13.54 -30.66
N PHE A 946 29.40 14.86 -30.68
CA PHE A 946 29.35 15.64 -31.91
C PHE A 946 30.51 15.35 -32.88
N ARG A 947 31.71 15.12 -32.36
CA ARG A 947 32.87 14.73 -33.19
C ARG A 947 32.61 13.41 -33.90
N ILE A 948 31.96 12.45 -33.23
CA ILE A 948 31.58 11.17 -33.85
C ILE A 948 30.50 11.34 -34.92
N MET A 949 29.48 12.16 -34.68
CA MET A 949 28.49 12.46 -35.73
C MET A 949 29.14 13.10 -36.97
N ALA A 950 30.11 14.01 -36.77
CA ALA A 950 30.90 14.60 -37.86
C ALA A 950 31.81 13.58 -38.57
N PHE A 951 32.36 12.62 -37.84
CA PHE A 951 33.13 11.50 -38.40
C PHE A 951 32.27 10.63 -39.32
N LEU A 952 31.05 10.28 -38.90
CA LEU A 952 30.11 9.45 -39.66
C LEU A 952 29.59 10.13 -40.93
N ALA A 953 29.38 11.45 -40.89
CA ALA A 953 28.80 12.21 -41.99
C ALA A 953 29.77 12.38 -43.18
N LYS A 954 29.24 12.31 -44.40
CA LYS A 954 29.96 12.67 -45.63
C LYS A 954 30.26 14.18 -45.67
N PRO A 955 31.36 14.60 -46.35
CA PRO A 955 31.49 15.97 -46.83
C PRO A 955 30.23 16.40 -47.58
N GLY A 956 29.70 17.59 -47.27
CA GLY A 956 28.44 18.11 -47.82
C GLY A 956 27.16 17.47 -47.27
N GLY A 957 27.27 16.46 -46.40
CA GLY A 957 26.14 15.78 -45.74
C GLY A 957 25.46 16.61 -44.66
N CYS A 958 24.38 16.08 -44.08
CA CYS A 958 23.57 16.77 -43.08
C CYS A 958 23.56 16.03 -41.74
N ILE A 959 23.81 16.75 -40.65
CA ILE A 959 23.65 16.25 -39.28
C ILE A 959 22.49 17.00 -38.65
N TRP A 960 21.51 16.29 -38.11
CA TRP A 960 20.26 16.90 -37.66
C TRP A 960 19.62 16.11 -36.52
N GLY A 961 18.71 16.76 -35.79
CA GLY A 961 18.12 16.12 -34.63
C GLY A 961 17.33 17.05 -33.72
N ARG A 962 16.99 16.53 -32.54
CA ARG A 962 16.24 17.28 -31.53
C ARG A 962 16.74 17.02 -30.12
N GLN A 963 16.57 18.01 -29.26
CA GLN A 963 16.91 17.94 -27.84
C GLN A 963 15.96 18.76 -26.96
N VAL A 964 16.11 18.64 -25.63
CA VAL A 964 15.40 19.49 -24.68
C VAL A 964 15.93 20.93 -24.80
N GLY A 965 15.02 21.89 -25.01
CA GLY A 965 15.36 23.29 -25.26
C GLY A 965 15.09 24.22 -24.08
N LEU A 966 15.71 25.40 -24.12
CA LEU A 966 15.54 26.52 -23.19
C LEU A 966 15.24 27.80 -23.98
N ILE A 967 14.24 28.58 -23.55
CA ILE A 967 13.91 29.89 -24.16
C ILE A 967 14.76 31.00 -23.55
N GLU A 968 15.16 31.97 -24.38
CA GLU A 968 16.06 33.06 -24.00
C GLU A 968 15.39 34.19 -23.17
N ASP A 969 14.06 34.30 -23.15
CA ASP A 969 13.32 35.34 -22.42
C ASP A 969 12.47 34.81 -21.23
N GLU A 970 12.54 35.55 -20.12
CA GLU A 970 11.85 35.43 -18.80
C GLU A 970 12.57 34.62 -17.69
N ASN A 971 13.26 35.35 -16.80
CA ASN A 971 13.70 34.95 -15.44
C ASN A 971 14.28 33.52 -15.30
N THR A 972 15.32 33.24 -16.08
CA THR A 972 15.99 31.94 -16.21
C THR A 972 16.97 31.57 -15.07
N GLU A 973 16.96 32.25 -13.93
CA GLU A 973 17.81 31.87 -12.77
C GLU A 973 17.28 30.64 -12.02
N VAL A 974 15.99 30.33 -12.08
CA VAL A 974 15.38 29.16 -11.41
C VAL A 974 15.57 27.85 -12.21
N TYR A 975 15.95 27.95 -13.50
CA TYR A 975 15.93 26.83 -14.44
C TYR A 975 17.24 26.57 -15.20
N ARG A 976 18.31 27.35 -14.97
CA ARG A 976 19.65 26.97 -15.42
C ARG A 976 20.14 25.79 -14.58
N GLN A 977 19.91 24.58 -15.07
CA GLN A 977 20.60 23.40 -14.54
C GLN A 977 22.10 23.57 -14.81
N PRO A 978 22.98 23.24 -13.85
CA PRO A 978 24.42 23.37 -14.01
C PRO A 978 24.92 22.57 -15.22
N SER A 979 26.05 22.99 -15.79
CA SER A 979 26.73 22.29 -16.88
C SER A 979 26.90 20.79 -16.58
N GLY A 980 26.28 19.90 -17.36
CA GLY A 980 26.35 18.45 -17.10
C GLY A 980 25.13 17.65 -17.59
N LYS A 981 24.97 16.42 -17.06
CA LYS A 981 23.82 15.55 -17.35
C LYS A 981 22.50 16.27 -17.03
N GLY A 982 21.57 16.27 -17.97
CA GLY A 982 20.31 17.02 -17.89
C GLY A 982 20.34 18.41 -18.52
N ALA A 983 21.46 18.82 -19.13
CA ALA A 983 21.60 20.11 -19.81
C ALA A 983 20.47 20.36 -20.81
N ARG A 984 19.91 21.58 -20.74
CA ARG A 984 18.98 22.14 -21.71
C ARG A 984 19.71 23.28 -22.41
N PHE A 985 19.51 23.41 -23.71
CA PHE A 985 20.23 24.41 -24.49
C PHE A 985 19.29 25.46 -25.05
N THR A 986 19.72 26.72 -25.00
CA THR A 986 19.23 27.70 -25.97
C THR A 986 19.77 27.37 -27.36
N ALA A 987 19.18 27.93 -28.40
CA ALA A 987 19.70 27.76 -29.77
C ALA A 987 21.16 28.23 -29.88
N SER A 988 21.48 29.36 -29.23
CA SER A 988 22.81 29.97 -29.23
C SER A 988 23.86 29.12 -28.49
N GLU A 989 23.51 28.56 -27.33
CA GLU A 989 24.40 27.68 -26.56
C GLU A 989 24.70 26.39 -27.32
N PHE A 990 23.67 25.80 -27.95
CA PHE A 990 23.84 24.57 -28.71
C PHE A 990 24.71 24.77 -29.96
N LYS A 991 24.55 25.90 -30.66
CA LYS A 991 25.42 26.29 -31.77
C LYS A 991 26.87 26.39 -31.33
N SER A 992 27.12 27.03 -30.19
CA SER A 992 28.47 27.20 -29.63
C SER A 992 29.13 25.85 -29.31
N LEU A 993 28.37 24.90 -28.74
CA LEU A 993 28.84 23.54 -28.47
C LEU A 993 29.29 22.81 -29.76
N ILE A 994 28.54 22.96 -30.86
CA ILE A 994 28.87 22.34 -32.15
C ILE A 994 30.16 22.93 -32.74
N VAL A 995 30.28 24.26 -32.71
CA VAL A 995 31.48 24.99 -33.17
C VAL A 995 32.70 24.56 -32.35
N GLU A 996 32.55 24.45 -31.03
CA GLU A 996 33.62 23.98 -30.15
C GLU A 996 34.02 22.52 -30.46
N ALA A 997 33.03 21.63 -30.59
CA ALA A 997 33.27 20.21 -30.83
C ALA A 997 34.01 19.97 -32.14
N THR A 998 33.60 20.66 -33.21
CA THR A 998 34.07 20.42 -34.59
C THR A 998 35.25 21.30 -34.98
N GLY A 999 35.37 22.51 -34.42
CA GLY A 999 36.35 23.51 -34.84
C GLY A 999 36.03 24.19 -36.18
N TRP A 1000 34.81 24.02 -36.68
CA TRP A 1000 34.25 24.78 -37.79
C TRP A 1000 33.63 26.08 -37.29
N ASP A 1001 33.66 27.11 -38.10
CA ASP A 1001 32.99 28.37 -37.76
C ASP A 1001 31.48 28.32 -38.05
N GLU A 1002 30.78 29.36 -37.61
CA GLU A 1002 29.33 29.43 -37.72
C GLU A 1002 28.81 29.52 -39.15
N GLU A 1003 29.58 30.13 -40.06
CA GLU A 1003 29.22 30.29 -41.47
C GLU A 1003 29.42 28.96 -42.21
N GLU A 1004 30.44 28.20 -41.85
CA GLU A 1004 30.77 26.89 -42.41
C GLU A 1004 29.71 25.83 -42.16
N ILE A 1005 29.15 25.78 -40.94
CA ILE A 1005 28.22 24.71 -40.55
C ILE A 1005 26.77 24.95 -40.99
N GLY A 1006 26.42 26.16 -41.45
CA GLY A 1006 25.07 26.50 -41.88
C GLY A 1006 23.99 26.14 -40.84
N TYR A 1007 24.25 26.43 -39.55
CA TYR A 1007 23.39 26.02 -38.44
C TYR A 1007 21.97 26.59 -38.56
N GLN A 1008 20.98 25.70 -38.56
CA GLN A 1008 19.57 26.04 -38.50
C GLN A 1008 18.95 25.44 -37.24
N SER A 1009 18.04 26.17 -36.61
CA SER A 1009 17.36 25.69 -35.41
C SER A 1009 15.96 26.23 -35.29
N ARG A 1010 15.10 25.50 -34.57
CA ARG A 1010 13.75 25.91 -34.24
C ARG A 1010 13.41 25.48 -32.83
N MET A 1011 12.93 26.42 -32.01
CA MET A 1011 12.38 26.10 -30.70
C MET A 1011 10.87 25.79 -30.85
N VAL A 1012 10.45 24.60 -30.43
CA VAL A 1012 9.08 24.09 -30.60
C VAL A 1012 8.52 23.67 -29.24
N LYS A 1013 7.23 23.93 -29.02
CA LYS A 1013 6.58 23.56 -27.76
C LYS A 1013 6.24 22.06 -27.76
N TYR A 1014 6.58 21.35 -26.68
CA TYR A 1014 6.39 19.91 -26.49
C TYR A 1014 4.93 19.55 -26.15
N THR A 1015 3.99 20.00 -26.98
CA THR A 1015 2.55 19.69 -26.83
C THR A 1015 2.14 18.38 -27.50
N GLU A 1016 3.04 17.78 -28.26
CA GLU A 1016 2.79 16.59 -29.10
C GLU A 1016 2.58 15.31 -28.28
N LEU A 1017 3.26 15.16 -27.13
CA LEU A 1017 3.36 13.89 -26.38
C LEU A 1017 3.13 14.00 -24.87
N ARG A 1018 3.02 15.22 -24.30
CA ARG A 1018 2.76 15.46 -22.86
C ARG A 1018 1.83 16.64 -22.62
N ASP A 1019 1.11 16.62 -21.51
CA ASP A 1019 0.29 17.76 -21.09
C ASP A 1019 1.16 18.97 -20.77
N ALA A 1020 0.62 20.17 -21.02
CA ALA A 1020 1.33 21.43 -20.92
C ALA A 1020 1.81 21.72 -19.49
N ARG A 1021 3.02 21.26 -19.15
CA ARG A 1021 3.76 21.73 -17.97
C ARG A 1021 4.39 23.09 -18.27
N LYS A 1022 4.14 24.09 -17.42
CA LYS A 1022 4.62 25.48 -17.58
C LYS A 1022 6.16 25.61 -17.64
N ASP A 1023 6.92 24.60 -17.19
CA ASP A 1023 8.37 24.64 -16.98
C ASP A 1023 9.19 23.61 -17.78
N LYS A 1024 8.53 22.72 -18.55
CA LYS A 1024 9.15 21.57 -19.24
C LYS A 1024 8.71 21.40 -20.70
N GLY A 1025 8.30 22.51 -21.32
CA GLY A 1025 7.54 22.48 -22.56
C GLY A 1025 8.30 22.78 -23.84
N TRP A 1026 9.64 22.80 -23.91
CA TRP A 1026 10.36 23.26 -25.10
C TRP A 1026 11.38 22.24 -25.63
N VAL A 1027 11.43 22.13 -26.95
CA VAL A 1027 12.32 21.26 -27.71
C VAL A 1027 13.06 22.09 -28.73
N LEU A 1028 14.39 21.96 -28.72
CA LEU A 1028 15.27 22.51 -29.73
C LEU A 1028 15.41 21.48 -30.85
N GLN A 1029 14.89 21.81 -32.03
CA GLN A 1029 15.20 21.12 -33.28
C GLN A 1029 16.40 21.82 -33.93
N TRP A 1030 17.33 21.07 -34.52
CA TRP A 1030 18.59 21.63 -35.03
C TRP A 1030 19.13 20.83 -36.22
N SER A 1031 19.91 21.52 -37.05
CA SER A 1031 20.65 20.90 -38.15
C SER A 1031 21.88 21.69 -38.55
N ILE A 1032 22.88 20.99 -39.08
CA ILE A 1032 24.07 21.55 -39.71
C ILE A 1032 24.37 20.85 -41.03
N ARG A 1033 25.04 21.56 -41.92
CA ARG A 1033 25.69 21.01 -43.10
C ARG A 1033 27.17 20.77 -42.79
N VAL A 1034 27.67 19.61 -43.18
CA VAL A 1034 29.09 19.27 -43.01
C VAL A 1034 29.90 19.96 -44.10
N PRO A 1035 30.93 20.77 -43.78
CA PRO A 1035 31.80 21.39 -44.77
C PRO A 1035 32.50 20.36 -45.65
N GLU A 1036 32.86 20.75 -46.88
CA GLU A 1036 33.64 19.89 -47.79
C GLU A 1036 34.99 19.51 -47.18
N ASP A 1037 35.66 20.46 -46.49
CA ASP A 1037 36.83 20.17 -45.66
C ASP A 1037 36.43 19.81 -44.23
N LYS A 1038 36.19 18.52 -44.00
CA LYS A 1038 35.92 17.99 -42.66
C LYS A 1038 37.17 17.58 -41.87
N SER A 1039 38.37 17.81 -42.39
CA SER A 1039 39.63 17.32 -41.79
C SER A 1039 39.87 17.89 -40.39
N ARG A 1040 39.38 19.10 -40.10
CA ARG A 1040 39.46 19.72 -38.76
C ARG A 1040 38.72 18.93 -37.69
N ALA A 1041 37.47 18.54 -37.95
CA ALA A 1041 36.67 17.77 -37.01
C ALA A 1041 37.27 16.37 -36.78
N VAL A 1042 37.74 15.72 -37.87
CA VAL A 1042 38.37 14.39 -37.81
C VAL A 1042 39.73 14.44 -37.06
N ARG A 1043 40.55 15.47 -37.27
CA ARG A 1043 41.81 15.65 -36.52
C ARG A 1043 41.58 15.88 -35.03
N ARG A 1044 40.58 16.68 -34.65
CA ARG A 1044 40.24 16.90 -33.23
C ARG A 1044 39.76 15.63 -32.54
N PHE A 1045 39.08 14.76 -33.28
CA PHE A 1045 38.76 13.42 -32.80
C PHE A 1045 40.03 12.60 -32.48
N HIS A 1046 41.02 12.57 -33.39
CA HIS A 1046 42.24 11.76 -33.20
C HIS A 1046 43.30 12.38 -32.25
N LEU A 1047 43.33 13.71 -32.05
CA LEU A 1047 44.36 14.38 -31.24
C LEU A 1047 44.18 14.16 -29.72
N GLU A 1048 42.97 13.96 -29.22
CA GLU A 1048 42.72 13.68 -27.79
C GLU A 1048 42.98 12.21 -27.41
N ASP A 1049 42.93 11.27 -28.36
CA ASP A 1049 43.35 9.88 -28.13
C ASP A 1049 44.83 9.78 -27.76
N ALA A 1050 45.67 10.65 -28.33
CA ALA A 1050 47.11 10.68 -28.05
C ALA A 1050 47.46 11.36 -26.70
N ALA A 1051 46.63 12.31 -26.23
CA ALA A 1051 46.88 13.05 -24.99
C ALA A 1051 46.44 12.29 -23.72
N LEU A 1052 45.52 11.33 -23.85
CA LEU A 1052 45.03 10.48 -22.75
C LEU A 1052 45.73 9.12 -22.67
N ALA A 1053 46.62 8.81 -23.61
CA ALA A 1053 47.46 7.60 -23.61
C ALA A 1053 48.83 7.81 -22.92
N ASN A 1054 49.12 9.03 -22.45
CA ASN A 1054 50.33 9.39 -21.70
C ASN A 1054 50.01 9.74 -20.23
#